data_AF-A0A3B3SSN4-F1
#
_entry.id   AF-A0A3B3SSN4-F1
#
_cell.length_a   1.000
_cell.length_b   1.000
_cell.length_c   1.000
_cell.angle_alpha   90.00
_cell.angle_beta   90.00
_cell.angle_gamma   90.00
#
_symmetry.space_group_name_H-M   'P 1'
#
loop_
_entity.id
_entity.type
_entity.pdbx_description
1 polymer ?
#
loop_
_entity_poly.entity_id
_entity_poly.type
_entity_poly.pdbx_seq_one_letter_code
_entity_poly.pdbx_strand_id
1 'polypeptide(L)'
;MGVFNDMFESISMDQKVKIMNWAKQQISQNCRVPLPSGPRPAVSPVAGTTDLCLPGTWLSAQVMHILRRFLTLLPPSEFKSVPKEQLCPFVQSDQFQVSFRKLGDDGSTLGKTLLSRVKQDCFSKQQEFLQNLDKLGPLTCFYGDATPLNVSLTELLLPQLADCSNSDADKLRTTLVKKLVSGKGNLSPESVMWLGPAVSALPASWLANLSLSIIQSNLASLGMAKWGPGQARVLANTLLQGAQSVSNSDLLSLGSVVRGVRSSLLCKVEAQGLLGSQGLGRLSQELSTLQKVALLDGLHRNISMPELVSGLPDGLLSHVSLEMLAKARLQSAEQVRDRSWSRAQAAFIMSKILSGKLALKELGKLGPAVQGVTCEMINRTNQSDVMEMIQMLALNAQWLSRTQALCANVKLFYNKDGNFSNFSSIDVNSIPAVMLLELNPKIIASLPKHQCSRFLEKMAVVNMSSLPIKSPSCQALADKALTCLGRNLSTLSPEDISHLGNLVCALDVRRFSGLSPEAINASLLALAKCPTLRRDNTEAIFTLLKTTYGDPSEWTATTVMSLGPLLLLNESILTSLPSEAWVKDALMNIKDSLPQTLYSGSPEVFPTLTDLNGLNRKLFILTTGSVPARTKRDVPAFSSISIPTVLEIEDLGERNVYWSPAQLAGISPQTFRDRVSTLGTVHNYSAMQLQALRNKTMEVWGQPGVLSEEQVQQLGCVTQSFLHTELQELNISSLDTLEMLSSCVWEQRQRTAVWLRFMNRTGCTPAKLGTMEIVGLGQFLCGLSAKEIGQLRPETCREALGALGRIHCPLDVAMQLKVQVLEAIGAPANWSAAQVNSAGNILAALNASELQSLSPSVLPFIQPSTIPLILPALLATLSPSQLKALGPDNAAVVTEAQKQPMTSEQRASLGDTGAVSSTGLVGTPAVSLPQRGGAPGLNSTTSVIVLQLFLLFVLKYSSGNY
;
A
#
# COMPACT_ATOMS: atom_id res chain seq x y z
N MET A 1 -16.81 18.25 -39.98
CA MET A 1 -17.04 17.42 -38.77
C MET A 1 -16.92 15.92 -39.02
N GLY A 2 -17.43 15.35 -40.13
CA GLY A 2 -17.29 13.91 -40.43
C GLY A 2 -15.83 13.40 -40.34
N VAL A 3 -14.92 14.02 -41.10
CA VAL A 3 -13.48 13.69 -41.09
C VAL A 3 -12.85 13.75 -39.68
N PHE A 4 -13.19 14.77 -38.88
CA PHE A 4 -12.66 14.91 -37.53
C PHE A 4 -13.19 13.84 -36.56
N ASN A 5 -14.42 13.34 -36.78
CA ASN A 5 -14.95 12.25 -35.97
C ASN A 5 -14.25 10.92 -36.27
N ASP A 6 -13.88 10.66 -37.52
CA ASP A 6 -13.14 9.45 -37.89
C ASP A 6 -11.72 9.44 -37.30
N MET A 7 -11.14 10.63 -37.12
CA MET A 7 -9.81 10.81 -36.50
C MET A 7 -9.86 11.02 -34.98
N PHE A 8 -11.04 10.92 -34.34
CA PHE A 8 -11.20 11.34 -32.94
C PHE A 8 -10.26 10.60 -31.98
N GLU A 9 -9.95 9.32 -32.21
CA GLU A 9 -9.03 8.58 -31.32
C GLU A 9 -7.55 8.88 -31.57
N SER A 10 -7.17 9.38 -32.75
CA SER A 10 -5.77 9.58 -33.14
C SER A 10 -5.25 11.01 -32.91
N ILE A 11 -6.13 11.97 -32.63
CA ILE A 11 -5.77 13.37 -32.38
C ILE A 11 -5.63 13.67 -30.89
N SER A 12 -4.71 14.59 -30.54
CA SER A 12 -4.46 14.99 -29.14
C SER A 12 -5.63 15.75 -28.51
N MET A 13 -5.69 15.78 -27.18
CA MET A 13 -6.76 16.47 -26.45
C MET A 13 -6.82 17.97 -26.77
N ASP A 14 -5.68 18.64 -26.90
CA ASP A 14 -5.61 20.06 -27.29
C ASP A 14 -6.20 20.32 -28.68
N GLN A 15 -5.95 19.41 -29.63
CA GLN A 15 -6.54 19.48 -30.97
C GLN A 15 -8.05 19.28 -30.91
N LYS A 16 -8.53 18.34 -30.09
CA LYS A 16 -9.96 18.08 -29.88
C LYS A 16 -10.69 19.33 -29.40
N VAL A 17 -10.13 20.00 -28.38
CA VAL A 17 -10.69 21.24 -27.82
C VAL A 17 -10.71 22.36 -28.86
N LYS A 18 -9.62 22.54 -29.63
CA LYS A 18 -9.56 23.55 -30.70
C LYS A 18 -10.61 23.31 -31.80
N ILE A 19 -10.75 22.07 -32.26
CA ILE A 19 -11.76 21.68 -33.27
C ILE A 19 -13.18 21.93 -32.72
N MET A 20 -13.41 21.63 -31.45
CA MET A 20 -14.72 21.85 -30.83
C MET A 20 -15.08 23.33 -30.73
N ASN A 21 -14.14 24.16 -30.30
CA ASN A 21 -14.33 25.61 -30.22
C ASN A 21 -14.59 26.21 -31.61
N TRP A 22 -13.86 25.75 -32.64
CA TRP A 22 -14.11 26.13 -34.02
C TRP A 22 -15.52 25.73 -34.48
N ALA A 23 -15.93 24.48 -34.23
CA ALA A 23 -17.25 24.00 -34.63
C ALA A 23 -18.37 24.82 -33.97
N LYS A 24 -18.26 25.11 -32.66
CA LYS A 24 -19.19 25.96 -31.92
C LYS A 24 -19.28 27.36 -32.52
N GLN A 25 -18.15 27.96 -32.90
CA GLN A 25 -18.11 29.27 -33.53
C GLN A 25 -18.84 29.27 -34.88
N GLN A 26 -18.58 28.27 -35.73
CA GLN A 26 -19.23 28.16 -37.05
C GLN A 26 -20.74 27.96 -36.94
N ILE A 27 -21.19 27.09 -36.03
CA ILE A 27 -22.62 26.86 -35.78
C ILE A 27 -23.29 28.13 -35.26
N SER A 28 -22.64 28.82 -34.31
CA SER A 28 -23.15 30.08 -33.75
C SER A 28 -23.23 31.20 -34.79
N GLN A 29 -22.29 31.26 -35.74
CA GLN A 29 -22.32 32.22 -36.85
C GLN A 29 -23.48 31.93 -37.82
N ASN A 30 -23.71 30.66 -38.17
CA ASN A 30 -24.82 30.26 -39.03
C ASN A 30 -26.19 30.48 -38.39
N CYS A 31 -26.29 30.36 -37.06
CA CYS A 31 -27.52 30.67 -36.32
C CYS A 31 -27.85 32.17 -36.18
N ARG A 32 -26.92 33.07 -36.55
CA ARG A 32 -27.12 34.53 -36.49
C ARG A 32 -27.52 35.15 -37.82
N VAL A 33 -27.60 34.38 -38.90
CA VAL A 33 -28.03 34.88 -40.21
C VAL A 33 -29.56 34.81 -40.29
N PRO A 34 -30.28 35.95 -40.36
CA PRO A 34 -31.72 35.92 -40.63
C PRO A 34 -31.94 35.37 -42.05
N LEU A 35 -32.88 34.45 -42.24
CA LEU A 35 -33.34 34.06 -43.57
C LEU A 35 -33.74 35.32 -44.36
N PRO A 36 -33.32 35.50 -45.63
CA PRO A 36 -33.68 36.68 -46.39
C PRO A 36 -35.21 36.70 -46.61
N SER A 37 -35.86 37.74 -46.09
CA SER A 37 -37.26 38.06 -46.38
C SER A 37 -37.38 38.53 -47.83
N GLY A 38 -37.50 37.59 -48.75
CA GLY A 38 -37.92 37.83 -50.13
C GLY A 38 -39.15 36.99 -50.44
N PRO A 39 -40.18 37.53 -51.12
CA PRO A 39 -41.40 36.78 -51.38
C PRO A 39 -41.12 35.72 -52.46
N ARG A 40 -41.29 34.44 -52.14
CA ARG A 40 -41.45 33.39 -53.15
C ARG A 40 -42.87 32.84 -53.15
N PRO A 41 -43.39 32.46 -54.33
CA PRO A 41 -44.80 32.15 -54.54
C PRO A 41 -45.19 30.84 -53.89
N ALA A 42 -46.48 30.68 -53.62
CA ALA A 42 -47.09 29.50 -53.01
C ALA A 42 -46.63 28.20 -53.70
N VAL A 43 -45.82 27.42 -53.00
CA VAL A 43 -45.60 25.99 -53.25
C VAL A 43 -45.92 25.29 -51.94
N SER A 44 -46.79 24.27 -52.02
CA SER A 44 -47.27 23.46 -50.91
C SER A 44 -46.14 22.95 -50.01
N PRO A 45 -46.40 22.76 -48.70
CA PRO A 45 -45.34 22.40 -47.75
C PRO A 45 -44.85 20.98 -48.05
N VAL A 46 -43.62 20.88 -48.56
CA VAL A 46 -42.84 19.65 -48.47
C VAL A 46 -42.40 19.53 -47.02
N ALA A 47 -42.91 18.51 -46.33
CA ALA A 47 -42.46 18.14 -44.99
C ALA A 47 -40.94 17.87 -45.00
N GLY A 48 -40.19 18.58 -44.16
CA GLY A 48 -38.77 18.24 -43.93
C GLY A 48 -37.76 19.39 -43.74
N THR A 49 -38.17 20.59 -43.33
CA THR A 49 -37.21 21.64 -42.89
C THR A 49 -37.29 21.81 -41.38
N THR A 50 -36.50 21.02 -40.64
CA THR A 50 -36.25 21.23 -39.21
C THR A 50 -35.13 22.25 -39.04
N ASP A 51 -35.40 23.35 -38.33
CA ASP A 51 -34.45 24.43 -38.08
C ASP A 51 -33.19 23.93 -37.35
N LEU A 52 -32.00 24.27 -37.90
CA LEU A 52 -30.72 23.99 -37.25
C LEU A 52 -30.54 24.76 -35.92
N CYS A 53 -31.28 25.84 -35.72
CA CYS A 53 -31.06 26.84 -34.69
C CYS A 53 -32.36 27.19 -33.97
N LEU A 54 -32.36 27.07 -32.63
CA LEU A 54 -33.53 27.36 -31.78
C LEU A 54 -33.30 28.62 -30.94
N PRO A 55 -34.36 29.37 -30.59
CA PRO A 55 -34.24 30.50 -29.68
C PRO A 55 -33.69 30.04 -28.32
N GLY A 56 -32.57 30.63 -27.90
CA GLY A 56 -31.98 30.40 -26.57
C GLY A 56 -30.97 29.26 -26.45
N THR A 57 -30.78 28.40 -27.47
CA THR A 57 -29.79 27.30 -27.40
C THR A 57 -29.21 26.96 -28.78
N TRP A 58 -27.90 26.76 -28.87
CA TRP A 58 -27.21 26.40 -30.12
C TRP A 58 -27.10 24.87 -30.35
N LEU A 59 -27.44 24.06 -29.35
CA LEU A 59 -27.38 22.60 -29.37
C LEU A 59 -28.76 22.01 -29.72
N SER A 60 -29.15 22.08 -30.99
CA SER A 60 -30.28 21.32 -31.53
C SER A 60 -29.95 19.84 -31.68
N ALA A 61 -30.95 18.98 -31.86
CA ALA A 61 -30.77 17.56 -32.14
C ALA A 61 -29.86 17.34 -33.36
N GLN A 62 -30.04 18.13 -34.41
CA GLN A 62 -29.21 18.07 -35.62
C GLN A 62 -27.76 18.50 -35.36
N VAL A 63 -27.55 19.53 -34.54
CA VAL A 63 -26.19 19.93 -34.13
C VAL A 63 -25.52 18.84 -33.31
N MET A 64 -26.24 18.22 -32.36
CA MET A 64 -25.73 17.09 -31.60
C MET A 64 -25.35 15.91 -32.53
N HIS A 65 -26.18 15.62 -33.53
CA HIS A 65 -25.85 14.64 -34.58
C HIS A 65 -24.59 14.99 -35.39
N ILE A 66 -24.33 16.26 -35.67
CA ILE A 66 -23.14 16.71 -36.42
C ILE A 66 -21.88 16.59 -35.57
N LEU A 67 -21.97 16.95 -34.28
CA LEU A 67 -20.82 17.00 -33.38
C LEU A 67 -20.35 15.59 -32.97
N ARG A 68 -21.27 14.63 -32.81
CA ARG A 68 -20.99 13.25 -32.40
C ARG A 68 -20.05 13.19 -31.18
N ARG A 69 -18.87 12.56 -31.29
CA ARG A 69 -17.98 12.29 -30.15
C ARG A 69 -17.40 13.53 -29.51
N PHE A 70 -17.35 14.64 -30.25
CA PHE A 70 -16.92 15.90 -29.69
C PHE A 70 -17.86 16.42 -28.60
N LEU A 71 -19.13 15.99 -28.57
CA LEU A 71 -20.08 16.34 -27.49
C LEU A 71 -19.54 16.02 -26.09
N THR A 72 -18.69 15.01 -25.96
CA THR A 72 -18.06 14.63 -24.67
C THR A 72 -17.12 15.68 -24.09
N LEU A 73 -16.69 16.66 -24.90
CA LEU A 73 -15.80 17.75 -24.51
C LEU A 73 -16.55 18.97 -23.97
N LEU A 74 -17.88 19.00 -24.11
CA LEU A 74 -18.68 20.11 -23.63
C LEU A 74 -18.85 20.03 -22.10
N PRO A 75 -18.79 21.16 -21.39
CA PRO A 75 -19.07 21.16 -19.97
C PRO A 75 -20.54 20.80 -19.71
N PRO A 76 -20.85 20.18 -18.55
CA PRO A 76 -22.22 19.76 -18.21
C PRO A 76 -23.25 20.90 -18.25
N SER A 77 -22.82 22.14 -18.05
CA SER A 77 -23.66 23.35 -18.11
C SER A 77 -24.32 23.57 -19.47
N GLU A 78 -23.64 23.22 -20.58
CA GLU A 78 -24.18 23.39 -21.94
C GLU A 78 -25.36 22.47 -22.19
N PHE A 79 -25.31 21.26 -21.63
CA PHE A 79 -26.41 20.31 -21.73
C PHE A 79 -27.59 20.73 -20.87
N LYS A 80 -27.40 21.42 -19.73
CA LYS A 80 -28.51 21.89 -18.89
C LYS A 80 -29.45 22.86 -19.60
N SER A 81 -29.01 23.55 -20.66
CA SER A 81 -29.83 24.49 -21.43
C SER A 81 -30.61 23.87 -22.59
N VAL A 82 -30.33 22.63 -23.03
CA VAL A 82 -30.94 22.05 -24.25
C VAL A 82 -32.43 21.73 -24.06
N PRO A 83 -33.38 22.11 -24.92
CA PRO A 83 -34.80 21.81 -24.68
C PRO A 83 -35.07 20.29 -24.73
N LYS A 84 -36.06 19.80 -23.96
CA LYS A 84 -36.39 18.36 -23.91
C LYS A 84 -36.82 17.81 -25.27
N GLU A 85 -37.46 18.64 -26.09
CA GLU A 85 -37.90 18.34 -27.46
C GLU A 85 -36.72 18.08 -28.40
N GLN A 86 -35.51 18.52 -28.03
CA GLN A 86 -34.27 18.25 -28.77
C GLN A 86 -33.47 17.12 -28.12
N LEU A 87 -33.42 17.08 -26.78
CA LEU A 87 -32.64 16.09 -26.05
C LEU A 87 -33.23 14.68 -26.19
N CYS A 88 -34.53 14.51 -25.96
CA CYS A 88 -35.13 13.18 -25.85
C CYS A 88 -35.13 12.41 -27.17
N PRO A 89 -35.45 13.01 -28.34
CA PRO A 89 -35.29 12.33 -29.63
C PRO A 89 -33.84 11.98 -29.94
N PHE A 90 -32.89 12.84 -29.56
CA PHE A 90 -31.46 12.55 -29.75
C PHE A 90 -31.01 11.35 -28.92
N VAL A 91 -31.41 11.27 -27.65
CA VAL A 91 -31.09 10.14 -26.76
C VAL A 91 -31.65 8.82 -27.28
N GLN A 92 -32.82 8.85 -27.91
CA GLN A 92 -33.44 7.67 -28.53
C GLN A 92 -32.82 7.28 -29.89
N SER A 93 -31.88 8.07 -30.41
CA SER A 93 -31.23 7.81 -31.70
C SER A 93 -29.98 6.94 -31.57
N ASP A 94 -29.66 6.16 -32.61
CA ASP A 94 -28.42 5.36 -32.67
C ASP A 94 -27.15 6.20 -32.55
N GLN A 95 -27.21 7.49 -32.88
CA GLN A 95 -26.08 8.40 -32.81
C GLN A 95 -25.70 8.77 -31.38
N PHE A 96 -26.64 8.65 -30.42
CA PHE A 96 -26.33 8.87 -29.01
C PHE A 96 -25.29 7.88 -28.49
N GLN A 97 -25.48 6.60 -28.83
CA GLN A 97 -24.55 5.50 -28.51
C GLN A 97 -23.14 5.79 -29.04
N VAL A 98 -23.04 6.21 -30.30
CA VAL A 98 -21.78 6.53 -30.96
C VAL A 98 -21.11 7.75 -30.34
N SER A 99 -21.90 8.77 -29.97
CA SER A 99 -21.39 10.04 -29.44
C SER A 99 -20.75 9.90 -28.06
N PHE A 100 -21.30 9.06 -27.20
CA PHE A 100 -20.85 8.91 -25.80
C PHE A 100 -20.13 7.58 -25.52
N ARG A 101 -19.72 6.84 -26.57
CA ARG A 101 -19.01 5.56 -26.42
C ARG A 101 -17.70 5.73 -25.65
N LYS A 102 -17.45 4.82 -24.68
CA LYS A 102 -16.24 4.80 -23.82
C LYS A 102 -16.02 6.09 -23.01
N LEU A 103 -17.08 6.68 -22.47
CA LEU A 103 -16.96 7.78 -21.53
C LEU A 103 -16.36 7.24 -20.21
N GLY A 104 -15.05 7.46 -20.01
CA GLY A 104 -14.31 7.03 -18.81
C GLY A 104 -14.59 7.92 -17.59
N ASP A 105 -13.77 7.76 -16.53
CA ASP A 105 -13.93 8.51 -15.27
C ASP A 105 -13.92 10.04 -15.45
N ASP A 106 -13.11 10.57 -16.39
CA ASP A 106 -13.02 12.01 -16.70
C ASP A 106 -14.36 12.61 -17.18
N GLY A 107 -15.27 11.78 -17.71
CA GLY A 107 -16.61 12.16 -18.15
C GLY A 107 -17.71 11.93 -17.11
N SER A 108 -17.38 11.50 -15.88
CA SER A 108 -18.36 11.10 -14.86
C SER A 108 -19.37 12.21 -14.52
N THR A 109 -18.91 13.45 -14.35
CA THR A 109 -19.78 14.59 -14.06
C THR A 109 -20.77 14.85 -15.20
N LEU A 110 -20.29 14.77 -16.44
CA LEU A 110 -21.12 14.96 -17.64
C LEU A 110 -22.14 13.81 -17.78
N GLY A 111 -21.68 12.57 -17.65
CA GLY A 111 -22.51 11.36 -17.71
C GLY A 111 -23.62 11.36 -16.66
N LYS A 112 -23.30 11.65 -15.39
CA LYS A 112 -24.28 11.77 -14.30
C LYS A 112 -25.30 12.89 -14.55
N THR A 113 -24.83 14.04 -15.04
CA THR A 113 -25.72 15.18 -15.35
C THR A 113 -26.69 14.82 -16.48
N LEU A 114 -26.20 14.20 -17.56
CA LEU A 114 -27.02 13.75 -18.68
C LEU A 114 -28.03 12.68 -18.26
N LEU A 115 -27.60 11.67 -17.49
CA LEU A 115 -28.49 10.63 -16.99
C LEU A 115 -29.61 11.20 -16.12
N SER A 116 -29.29 12.12 -15.20
CA SER A 116 -30.30 12.79 -14.36
C SER A 116 -31.33 13.53 -15.21
N ARG A 117 -30.87 14.21 -16.26
CA ARG A 117 -31.71 14.99 -17.16
C ARG A 117 -32.60 14.09 -18.02
N VAL A 118 -32.04 13.04 -18.59
CA VAL A 118 -32.80 12.04 -19.35
C VAL A 118 -33.89 11.41 -18.49
N LYS A 119 -33.56 11.04 -17.24
CA LYS A 119 -34.52 10.50 -16.28
C LYS A 119 -35.67 11.46 -15.97
N GLN A 120 -35.40 12.77 -15.92
CA GLN A 120 -36.38 13.80 -15.57
C GLN A 120 -37.23 14.26 -16.78
N ASP A 121 -36.59 14.49 -17.92
CA ASP A 121 -37.20 15.19 -19.07
C ASP A 121 -37.80 14.23 -20.09
N CYS A 122 -37.25 13.02 -20.22
CA CYS A 122 -37.61 12.07 -21.28
C CYS A 122 -38.53 10.94 -20.83
N PHE A 123 -38.74 10.79 -19.52
CA PHE A 123 -39.60 9.76 -18.94
C PHE A 123 -40.52 10.38 -17.90
N SER A 124 -41.83 10.12 -18.01
CA SER A 124 -42.81 10.77 -17.14
C SER A 124 -42.98 10.04 -15.80
N LYS A 125 -42.65 8.74 -15.77
CA LYS A 125 -42.76 7.88 -14.58
C LYS A 125 -41.49 7.03 -14.40
N GLN A 126 -41.15 6.72 -13.15
CA GLN A 126 -40.00 5.86 -12.84
C GLN A 126 -40.12 4.46 -13.49
N GLN A 127 -41.32 3.90 -13.55
CA GLN A 127 -41.56 2.58 -14.12
C GLN A 127 -41.37 2.56 -15.65
N GLU A 128 -41.69 3.67 -16.32
CA GLU A 128 -41.45 3.86 -17.75
C GLU A 128 -39.94 3.95 -18.05
N PHE A 129 -39.19 4.68 -17.22
CA PHE A 129 -37.73 4.72 -17.29
C PHE A 129 -37.11 3.32 -17.10
N LEU A 130 -37.56 2.57 -16.10
CA LEU A 130 -37.03 1.21 -15.81
C LEU A 130 -37.30 0.22 -16.95
N GLN A 131 -38.42 0.37 -17.67
CA GLN A 131 -38.74 -0.47 -18.84
C GLN A 131 -37.93 -0.13 -20.09
N ASN A 132 -37.24 1.01 -20.12
CA ASN A 132 -36.43 1.48 -21.25
C ASN A 132 -34.94 1.58 -20.89
N LEU A 133 -34.48 0.82 -19.89
CA LEU A 133 -33.07 0.82 -19.46
C LEU A 133 -32.11 0.36 -20.56
N ASP A 134 -32.57 -0.50 -21.47
CA ASP A 134 -31.88 -0.93 -22.69
C ASP A 134 -31.58 0.21 -23.67
N LYS A 135 -32.28 1.34 -23.55
CA LYS A 135 -32.12 2.51 -24.41
C LYS A 135 -31.17 3.56 -23.83
N LEU A 136 -30.62 3.36 -22.63
CA LEU A 136 -29.70 4.30 -21.99
C LEU A 136 -28.32 4.35 -22.66
N GLY A 137 -27.88 3.24 -23.25
CA GLY A 137 -26.60 3.22 -23.95
C GLY A 137 -25.41 3.52 -23.05
N PRO A 138 -24.51 4.44 -23.42
CA PRO A 138 -23.33 4.73 -22.60
C PRO A 138 -23.69 5.39 -21.26
N LEU A 139 -24.91 5.93 -21.11
CA LEU A 139 -25.38 6.45 -19.81
C LEU A 139 -25.61 5.35 -18.78
N THR A 140 -25.79 4.10 -19.21
CA THR A 140 -25.85 2.93 -18.32
C THR A 140 -24.62 2.85 -17.42
N CYS A 141 -23.46 3.29 -17.90
CA CYS A 141 -22.22 3.33 -17.12
C CYS A 141 -22.27 4.31 -15.92
N PHE A 142 -23.26 5.20 -15.83
CA PHE A 142 -23.41 6.16 -14.73
C PHE A 142 -24.66 5.90 -13.90
N TYR A 143 -25.34 4.77 -14.13
CA TYR A 143 -26.50 4.37 -13.36
C TYR A 143 -26.06 3.94 -11.95
N GLY A 144 -26.45 4.70 -10.92
CA GLY A 144 -25.95 4.50 -9.56
C GLY A 144 -26.85 3.67 -8.64
N ASP A 145 -28.11 3.44 -9.01
CA ASP A 145 -29.11 2.89 -8.10
C ASP A 145 -29.58 1.50 -8.52
N ALA A 146 -28.99 0.46 -7.94
CA ALA A 146 -29.42 -0.91 -8.21
C ALA A 146 -30.73 -1.29 -7.51
N THR A 147 -31.20 -0.52 -6.52
CA THR A 147 -32.33 -0.91 -5.64
C THR A 147 -33.64 -1.24 -6.38
N PRO A 148 -34.10 -0.48 -7.41
CA PRO A 148 -35.38 -0.73 -8.07
C PRO A 148 -35.33 -1.90 -9.07
N LEU A 149 -34.17 -2.49 -9.32
CA LEU A 149 -34.00 -3.54 -10.33
C LEU A 149 -34.38 -4.92 -9.78
N ASN A 150 -35.30 -5.58 -10.49
CA ASN A 150 -35.60 -7.00 -10.33
C ASN A 150 -34.62 -7.87 -11.15
N VAL A 151 -34.72 -9.20 -11.03
CA VAL A 151 -33.85 -10.15 -11.73
C VAL A 151 -33.89 -9.97 -13.25
N SER A 152 -35.08 -9.78 -13.84
CA SER A 152 -35.24 -9.61 -15.29
C SER A 152 -34.57 -8.33 -15.81
N LEU A 153 -34.74 -7.21 -15.11
CA LEU A 153 -34.08 -5.95 -15.45
C LEU A 153 -32.56 -6.01 -15.21
N THR A 154 -32.13 -6.79 -14.21
CA THR A 154 -30.72 -7.05 -13.95
C THR A 154 -30.06 -7.77 -15.13
N GLU A 155 -30.72 -8.80 -15.67
CA GLU A 155 -30.25 -9.52 -16.87
C GLU A 155 -30.20 -8.64 -18.12
N LEU A 156 -31.12 -7.68 -18.24
CA LEU A 156 -31.14 -6.72 -19.34
C LEU A 156 -30.02 -5.68 -19.23
N LEU A 157 -29.71 -5.23 -18.01
CA LEU A 157 -28.76 -4.14 -17.76
C LEU A 157 -27.30 -4.61 -17.76
N LEU A 158 -27.04 -5.82 -17.26
CA LEU A 158 -25.69 -6.32 -17.04
C LEU A 158 -24.83 -6.38 -18.31
N PRO A 159 -25.31 -6.87 -19.47
CA PRO A 159 -24.55 -6.88 -20.72
C PRO A 159 -24.19 -5.47 -21.22
N GLN A 160 -25.02 -4.47 -20.93
CA GLN A 160 -24.76 -3.08 -21.33
C GLN A 160 -23.61 -2.43 -20.53
N LEU A 161 -23.23 -3.03 -19.41
CA LEU A 161 -22.09 -2.59 -18.60
C LEU A 161 -20.74 -3.15 -19.08
N ALA A 162 -20.72 -3.99 -20.11
CA ALA A 162 -19.51 -4.65 -20.59
C ALA A 162 -18.43 -3.66 -21.09
N ASP A 163 -18.86 -2.58 -21.76
CA ASP A 163 -17.98 -1.54 -22.32
C ASP A 163 -17.65 -0.41 -21.31
N CYS A 164 -18.17 -0.48 -20.09
CA CYS A 164 -17.95 0.53 -19.07
C CYS A 164 -16.62 0.29 -18.33
N SER A 165 -15.82 1.34 -18.20
CA SER A 165 -14.50 1.32 -17.54
C SER A 165 -14.42 2.24 -16.32
N ASN A 166 -15.54 2.87 -15.92
CA ASN A 166 -15.58 3.74 -14.76
C ASN A 166 -15.92 2.98 -13.47
N SER A 167 -15.49 3.53 -12.35
CA SER A 167 -15.62 2.89 -11.02
C SER A 167 -17.08 2.67 -10.57
N ASP A 168 -18.01 3.56 -10.96
CA ASP A 168 -19.43 3.44 -10.60
C ASP A 168 -20.09 2.26 -11.32
N ALA A 169 -19.76 2.05 -12.59
CA ALA A 169 -20.21 0.91 -13.37
C ALA A 169 -19.69 -0.42 -12.80
N ASP A 170 -18.45 -0.46 -12.31
CA ASP A 170 -17.89 -1.66 -11.67
C ASP A 170 -18.63 -2.02 -10.37
N LYS A 171 -18.96 -1.01 -9.55
CA LYS A 171 -19.78 -1.18 -8.33
C LYS A 171 -21.20 -1.63 -8.67
N LEU A 172 -21.81 -1.02 -9.68
CA LEU A 172 -23.13 -1.42 -10.16
C LEU A 172 -23.09 -2.87 -10.64
N ARG A 173 -22.15 -3.23 -11.52
CA ARG A 173 -21.98 -4.58 -12.06
C ARG A 173 -21.87 -5.59 -10.93
N THR A 174 -21.01 -5.31 -9.96
CA THR A 174 -20.85 -6.12 -8.74
C THR A 174 -22.18 -6.31 -7.98
N THR A 175 -22.94 -5.25 -7.79
CA THR A 175 -24.23 -5.29 -7.09
C THR A 175 -25.28 -6.09 -7.86
N LEU A 176 -25.32 -5.92 -9.18
CA LEU A 176 -26.21 -6.64 -10.09
C LEU A 176 -25.89 -8.14 -10.11
N VAL A 177 -24.61 -8.52 -10.21
CA VAL A 177 -24.18 -9.93 -10.15
C VAL A 177 -24.66 -10.57 -8.83
N LYS A 178 -24.46 -9.87 -7.71
CA LYS A 178 -24.88 -10.37 -6.39
C LYS A 178 -26.42 -10.54 -6.28
N LYS A 179 -27.20 -9.61 -6.84
CA LYS A 179 -28.67 -9.72 -6.93
C LYS A 179 -29.12 -10.90 -7.81
N LEU A 180 -28.46 -11.08 -8.95
CA LEU A 180 -28.79 -12.11 -9.93
C LEU A 180 -28.63 -13.51 -9.35
N VAL A 181 -27.52 -13.76 -8.65
CA VAL A 181 -27.25 -15.04 -7.96
C VAL A 181 -28.28 -15.31 -6.88
N SER A 182 -28.63 -14.29 -6.08
CA SER A 182 -29.61 -14.42 -5.00
C SER A 182 -31.01 -14.74 -5.51
N GLY A 183 -31.34 -14.39 -6.77
CA GLY A 183 -32.67 -14.56 -7.35
C GLY A 183 -32.88 -15.81 -8.21
N LYS A 184 -31.84 -16.34 -8.90
CA LYS A 184 -31.98 -17.45 -9.86
C LYS A 184 -31.25 -18.75 -9.49
N GLY A 185 -30.35 -18.76 -8.51
CA GLY A 185 -29.59 -19.95 -8.11
C GLY A 185 -28.50 -20.38 -9.08
N ASN A 186 -28.78 -20.49 -10.40
CA ASN A 186 -27.80 -20.85 -11.44
C ASN A 186 -27.85 -19.88 -12.64
N LEU A 187 -26.67 -19.47 -13.11
CA LEU A 187 -26.49 -18.64 -14.32
C LEU A 187 -26.12 -19.53 -15.51
N SER A 188 -26.50 -19.13 -16.73
CA SER A 188 -26.05 -19.84 -17.93
C SER A 188 -24.56 -19.59 -18.20
N PRO A 189 -23.87 -20.47 -18.95
CA PRO A 189 -22.49 -20.25 -19.41
C PRO A 189 -22.30 -18.89 -20.11
N GLU A 190 -23.29 -18.49 -20.90
CA GLU A 190 -23.30 -17.22 -21.63
C GLU A 190 -23.38 -16.03 -20.67
N SER A 191 -24.13 -16.17 -19.56
CA SER A 191 -24.22 -15.11 -18.55
C SER A 191 -22.86 -14.79 -17.92
N VAL A 192 -21.97 -15.78 -17.75
CA VAL A 192 -20.63 -15.60 -17.15
C VAL A 192 -19.75 -14.65 -17.98
N MET A 193 -19.87 -14.69 -19.31
CA MET A 193 -19.06 -13.88 -20.22
C MET A 193 -19.28 -12.37 -20.02
N TRP A 194 -20.53 -11.95 -19.77
CA TRP A 194 -20.92 -10.54 -19.61
C TRP A 194 -20.70 -10.00 -18.20
N LEU A 195 -20.33 -10.84 -17.23
CA LEU A 195 -20.02 -10.39 -15.86
C LEU A 195 -18.72 -9.58 -15.80
N GLY A 196 -17.83 -9.75 -16.80
CA GLY A 196 -16.53 -9.08 -16.84
C GLY A 196 -15.77 -9.23 -15.52
N PRO A 197 -15.08 -8.18 -15.02
CA PRO A 197 -14.38 -8.23 -13.75
C PRO A 197 -15.27 -8.50 -12.53
N ALA A 198 -16.58 -8.23 -12.61
CA ALA A 198 -17.50 -8.43 -11.48
C ALA A 198 -17.83 -9.91 -11.22
N VAL A 199 -17.37 -10.83 -12.07
CA VAL A 199 -17.44 -12.28 -11.83
C VAL A 199 -16.76 -12.66 -10.49
N SER A 200 -15.78 -11.89 -10.02
CA SER A 200 -15.15 -12.12 -8.72
C SER A 200 -16.06 -11.79 -7.52
N ALA A 201 -17.22 -11.19 -7.75
CA ALA A 201 -18.25 -11.01 -6.71
C ALA A 201 -19.02 -12.31 -6.39
N LEU A 202 -18.84 -13.35 -7.22
CA LEU A 202 -19.53 -14.63 -7.06
C LEU A 202 -18.93 -15.45 -5.91
N PRO A 203 -19.76 -16.08 -5.06
CA PRO A 203 -19.25 -16.97 -4.02
C PRO A 203 -18.39 -18.10 -4.61
N ALA A 204 -17.37 -18.56 -3.88
CA ALA A 204 -16.55 -19.70 -4.31
C ALA A 204 -17.37 -20.99 -4.46
N SER A 205 -18.41 -21.17 -3.64
CA SER A 205 -19.38 -22.27 -3.75
C SER A 205 -20.10 -22.28 -5.09
N TRP A 206 -20.44 -21.11 -5.62
CA TRP A 206 -21.06 -20.98 -6.93
C TRP A 206 -20.07 -21.34 -8.04
N LEU A 207 -18.82 -20.84 -7.96
CA LEU A 207 -17.77 -21.14 -8.93
C LEU A 207 -17.44 -22.64 -8.98
N ALA A 208 -17.58 -23.35 -7.86
CA ALA A 208 -17.34 -24.79 -7.78
C ALA A 208 -18.35 -25.62 -8.60
N ASN A 209 -19.54 -25.07 -8.87
CA ASN A 209 -20.57 -25.72 -9.68
C ASN A 209 -20.37 -25.50 -11.18
N LEU A 210 -19.41 -24.67 -11.60
CA LEU A 210 -19.10 -24.48 -13.01
C LEU A 210 -18.45 -25.73 -13.60
N SER A 211 -18.92 -26.16 -14.77
CA SER A 211 -18.27 -27.25 -15.50
C SER A 211 -16.94 -26.78 -16.12
N LEU A 212 -16.02 -27.73 -16.32
CA LEU A 212 -14.73 -27.47 -16.96
C LEU A 212 -14.87 -26.77 -18.31
N SER A 213 -15.85 -27.17 -19.12
CA SER A 213 -16.09 -26.59 -20.46
C SER A 213 -16.45 -25.10 -20.41
N ILE A 214 -17.22 -24.67 -19.39
CA ILE A 214 -17.60 -23.27 -19.21
C ILE A 214 -16.40 -22.43 -18.81
N ILE A 215 -15.56 -22.95 -17.90
CA ILE A 215 -14.36 -22.25 -17.44
C ILE A 215 -13.37 -22.12 -18.60
N GLN A 216 -13.15 -23.18 -19.37
CA GLN A 216 -12.24 -23.18 -20.52
C GLN A 216 -12.68 -22.20 -21.62
N SER A 217 -13.97 -22.17 -21.98
CA SER A 217 -14.47 -21.25 -23.01
C SER A 217 -14.42 -19.78 -22.59
N ASN A 218 -14.35 -19.49 -21.29
CA ASN A 218 -14.33 -18.13 -20.73
C ASN A 218 -12.99 -17.75 -20.07
N LEU A 219 -11.95 -18.57 -20.18
CA LEU A 219 -10.71 -18.42 -19.40
C LEU A 219 -10.04 -17.06 -19.59
N ALA A 220 -10.07 -16.49 -20.80
CA ALA A 220 -9.50 -15.17 -21.07
C ALA A 220 -10.19 -14.05 -20.26
N SER A 221 -11.52 -14.11 -20.11
CA SER A 221 -12.28 -13.14 -19.30
C SER A 221 -12.04 -13.38 -17.81
N LEU A 222 -12.10 -14.65 -17.38
CA LEU A 222 -11.85 -15.03 -15.99
C LEU A 222 -10.43 -14.66 -15.54
N GLY A 223 -9.43 -14.83 -16.39
CA GLY A 223 -8.04 -14.48 -16.11
C GLY A 223 -7.76 -12.99 -15.95
N MET A 224 -8.72 -12.12 -16.29
CA MET A 224 -8.63 -10.66 -16.10
C MET A 224 -9.34 -10.18 -14.82
N ALA A 225 -10.15 -11.02 -14.19
CA ALA A 225 -10.84 -10.68 -12.95
C ALA A 225 -9.88 -10.72 -11.74
N LYS A 226 -10.18 -9.97 -10.68
CA LYS A 226 -9.40 -10.02 -9.43
C LYS A 226 -10.00 -11.05 -8.48
N TRP A 227 -9.37 -12.21 -8.37
CA TRP A 227 -9.87 -13.31 -7.55
C TRP A 227 -9.35 -13.27 -6.11
N GLY A 228 -10.22 -13.56 -5.16
CA GLY A 228 -9.78 -13.98 -3.84
C GLY A 228 -9.06 -15.34 -3.91
N PRO A 229 -8.10 -15.65 -3.01
CA PRO A 229 -7.33 -16.89 -3.06
C PRO A 229 -8.19 -18.16 -3.11
N GLY A 230 -9.28 -18.22 -2.34
CA GLY A 230 -10.21 -19.36 -2.33
C GLY A 230 -10.97 -19.54 -3.65
N GLN A 231 -11.41 -18.44 -4.28
CA GLN A 231 -12.08 -18.49 -5.59
C GLN A 231 -11.11 -18.95 -6.68
N ALA A 232 -9.91 -18.37 -6.72
CA ALA A 232 -8.87 -18.76 -7.66
C ALA A 232 -8.53 -20.25 -7.52
N ARG A 233 -8.45 -20.76 -6.27
CA ARG A 233 -8.19 -22.17 -5.99
C ARG A 233 -9.29 -23.08 -6.54
N VAL A 234 -10.56 -22.71 -6.37
CA VAL A 234 -11.68 -23.47 -6.94
C VAL A 234 -11.56 -23.56 -8.46
N LEU A 235 -11.36 -22.42 -9.13
CA LEU A 235 -11.21 -22.39 -10.60
C LEU A 235 -10.00 -23.20 -11.09
N ALA A 236 -8.84 -23.01 -10.44
CA ALA A 236 -7.62 -23.73 -10.78
C ALA A 236 -7.72 -25.24 -10.54
N ASN A 237 -8.37 -25.66 -9.44
CA ASN A 237 -8.59 -27.07 -9.15
C ASN A 237 -9.49 -27.73 -10.23
N THR A 238 -10.52 -27.03 -10.70
CA THR A 238 -11.38 -27.55 -11.79
C THR A 238 -10.58 -27.64 -13.10
N LEU A 239 -9.80 -26.62 -13.44
CA LEU A 239 -8.98 -26.59 -14.67
C LEU A 239 -7.86 -27.64 -14.68
N LEU A 240 -7.25 -27.90 -13.53
CA LEU A 240 -6.05 -28.75 -13.39
C LEU A 240 -6.37 -30.05 -12.65
N GLN A 241 -7.63 -30.48 -12.67
CA GLN A 241 -8.07 -31.67 -11.94
C GLN A 241 -7.29 -32.91 -12.42
N GLY A 242 -6.61 -33.58 -11.48
CA GLY A 242 -5.79 -34.76 -11.79
C GLY A 242 -4.48 -34.48 -12.52
N ALA A 243 -4.16 -33.22 -12.82
CA ALA A 243 -2.90 -32.87 -13.48
C ALA A 243 -1.71 -33.14 -12.57
N GLN A 244 -0.68 -33.81 -13.10
CA GLN A 244 0.58 -34.06 -12.38
C GLN A 244 1.62 -32.94 -12.61
N SER A 245 1.45 -32.17 -13.68
CA SER A 245 2.27 -31.02 -14.11
C SER A 245 1.38 -30.03 -14.87
N VAL A 246 1.86 -28.79 -15.03
CA VAL A 246 1.17 -27.73 -15.80
C VAL A 246 2.10 -27.31 -16.94
N SER A 247 1.59 -27.27 -18.17
CA SER A 247 2.37 -26.83 -19.33
C SER A 247 2.58 -25.30 -19.31
N ASN A 248 3.63 -24.83 -19.98
CA ASN A 248 3.91 -23.39 -20.04
C ASN A 248 2.78 -22.60 -20.74
N SER A 249 2.17 -23.15 -21.79
CA SER A 249 1.02 -22.52 -22.46
C SER A 249 -0.20 -22.43 -21.56
N ASP A 250 -0.51 -23.50 -20.83
CA ASP A 250 -1.66 -23.52 -19.93
C ASP A 250 -1.45 -22.52 -18.80
N LEU A 251 -0.26 -22.52 -18.18
CA LEU A 251 0.09 -21.61 -17.11
C LEU A 251 -0.06 -20.14 -17.54
N LEU A 252 0.44 -19.79 -18.74
CA LEU A 252 0.33 -18.44 -19.30
C LEU A 252 -1.11 -18.02 -19.60
N SER A 253 -1.99 -18.98 -19.89
CA SER A 253 -3.41 -18.71 -20.20
C SER A 253 -4.27 -18.44 -18.96
N LEU A 254 -3.84 -18.84 -17.76
CA LEU A 254 -4.64 -18.75 -16.53
C LEU A 254 -4.89 -17.31 -16.06
N GLY A 255 -4.06 -16.35 -16.47
CA GLY A 255 -4.13 -14.98 -15.94
C GLY A 255 -4.07 -14.96 -14.41
N SER A 256 -4.96 -14.21 -13.76
CA SER A 256 -5.08 -14.13 -12.29
C SER A 256 -5.54 -15.42 -11.61
N VAL A 257 -6.13 -16.37 -12.34
CA VAL A 257 -6.49 -17.70 -11.80
C VAL A 257 -5.25 -18.46 -11.34
N VAL A 258 -4.05 -18.09 -11.83
CA VAL A 258 -2.77 -18.68 -11.41
C VAL A 258 -2.56 -18.64 -9.88
N ARG A 259 -3.16 -17.65 -9.19
CA ARG A 259 -3.15 -17.57 -7.73
C ARG A 259 -3.69 -18.84 -7.06
N GLY A 260 -4.57 -19.57 -7.74
CA GLY A 260 -5.14 -20.83 -7.29
C GLY A 260 -4.32 -22.08 -7.63
N VAL A 261 -3.21 -21.97 -8.35
CA VAL A 261 -2.39 -23.15 -8.73
C VAL A 261 -1.61 -23.65 -7.52
N ARG A 262 -1.51 -24.96 -7.34
CA ARG A 262 -0.78 -25.54 -6.19
C ARG A 262 0.72 -25.33 -6.35
N SER A 263 1.39 -24.97 -5.27
CA SER A 263 2.85 -24.76 -5.28
C SER A 263 3.59 -26.06 -5.67
N SER A 264 3.04 -27.23 -5.34
CA SER A 264 3.55 -28.54 -5.78
C SER A 264 3.48 -28.79 -7.29
N LEU A 265 2.64 -28.07 -8.03
CA LEU A 265 2.62 -28.11 -9.50
C LEU A 265 3.61 -27.09 -10.08
N LEU A 266 3.69 -25.89 -9.49
CA LEU A 266 4.61 -24.84 -9.94
C LEU A 266 6.08 -25.24 -9.82
N CYS A 267 6.44 -26.03 -8.79
CA CYS A 267 7.81 -26.55 -8.63
C CYS A 267 8.24 -27.56 -9.71
N LYS A 268 7.35 -27.92 -10.64
CA LYS A 268 7.64 -28.82 -11.77
C LYS A 268 7.64 -28.09 -13.11
N VAL A 269 7.40 -26.77 -13.13
CA VAL A 269 7.36 -25.96 -14.34
C VAL A 269 8.78 -25.76 -14.87
N GLU A 270 8.98 -25.99 -16.16
CA GLU A 270 10.28 -25.88 -16.81
C GLU A 270 10.51 -24.49 -17.42
N ALA A 271 11.77 -24.04 -17.44
CA ALA A 271 12.14 -22.73 -17.95
C ALA A 271 11.96 -22.54 -19.47
N GLN A 272 12.06 -23.62 -20.24
CA GLN A 272 12.10 -23.55 -21.71
C GLN A 272 10.79 -23.00 -22.28
N GLY A 273 10.88 -21.89 -23.02
CA GLY A 273 9.71 -21.20 -23.59
C GLY A 273 8.91 -20.32 -22.62
N LEU A 274 9.29 -20.26 -21.33
CA LEU A 274 8.64 -19.41 -20.33
C LEU A 274 9.50 -18.19 -19.94
N LEU A 275 10.81 -18.37 -19.77
CA LEU A 275 11.73 -17.26 -19.45
C LEU A 275 11.77 -16.21 -20.55
N GLY A 276 11.89 -14.93 -20.16
CA GLY A 276 11.85 -13.79 -21.09
C GLY A 276 10.47 -13.46 -21.67
N SER A 277 9.44 -14.28 -21.42
CA SER A 277 8.09 -14.00 -21.91
C SER A 277 7.42 -12.87 -21.11
N GLN A 278 6.66 -12.00 -21.80
CA GLN A 278 5.82 -11.00 -21.12
C GLN A 278 4.74 -11.65 -20.24
N GLY A 279 4.30 -12.86 -20.60
CA GLY A 279 3.32 -13.63 -19.84
C GLY A 279 3.82 -13.98 -18.44
N LEU A 280 5.07 -14.43 -18.30
CA LEU A 280 5.68 -14.71 -16.99
C LEU A 280 5.73 -13.46 -16.10
N GLY A 281 6.00 -12.29 -16.70
CA GLY A 281 5.94 -11.00 -16.01
C GLY A 281 4.58 -10.73 -15.38
N ARG A 282 3.49 -10.91 -16.14
CA ARG A 282 2.12 -10.74 -15.64
C ARG A 282 1.78 -11.76 -14.55
N LEU A 283 2.07 -13.04 -14.79
CA LEU A 283 1.81 -14.11 -13.81
C LEU A 283 2.52 -13.82 -12.47
N SER A 284 3.77 -13.35 -12.50
CA SER A 284 4.56 -13.10 -11.29
C SER A 284 3.94 -12.09 -10.33
N GLN A 285 3.04 -11.23 -10.80
CA GLN A 285 2.34 -10.26 -9.95
C GLN A 285 1.21 -10.90 -9.13
N GLU A 286 0.67 -12.02 -9.59
CA GLU A 286 -0.48 -12.70 -8.98
C GLU A 286 -0.05 -13.79 -7.97
N LEU A 287 1.15 -14.35 -8.13
CA LEU A 287 1.64 -15.47 -7.30
C LEU A 287 1.89 -15.08 -5.82
N SER A 288 1.68 -16.05 -4.92
CA SER A 288 2.08 -15.96 -3.50
C SER A 288 3.58 -16.07 -3.32
N THR A 289 4.08 -15.81 -2.11
CA THR A 289 5.51 -15.93 -1.81
C THR A 289 5.98 -17.36 -2.03
N LEU A 290 5.23 -18.35 -1.52
CA LEU A 290 5.49 -19.77 -1.72
C LEU A 290 5.39 -20.15 -3.19
N GLN A 291 4.37 -19.69 -3.91
CA GLN A 291 4.21 -19.98 -5.34
C GLN A 291 5.36 -19.43 -6.18
N LYS A 292 5.89 -18.24 -5.83
CA LYS A 292 7.08 -17.67 -6.48
C LYS A 292 8.32 -18.51 -6.22
N VAL A 293 8.54 -18.92 -4.97
CA VAL A 293 9.67 -19.79 -4.60
C VAL A 293 9.56 -21.17 -5.26
N ALA A 294 8.35 -21.73 -5.32
CA ALA A 294 8.09 -22.98 -6.01
C ALA A 294 8.38 -22.86 -7.51
N LEU A 295 7.89 -21.82 -8.17
CA LEU A 295 8.16 -21.59 -9.58
C LEU A 295 9.67 -21.39 -9.83
N LEU A 296 10.38 -20.66 -8.96
CA LEU A 296 11.83 -20.51 -9.04
C LEU A 296 12.58 -21.85 -8.90
N ASP A 297 12.13 -22.75 -8.01
CA ASP A 297 12.68 -24.10 -7.87
C ASP A 297 12.51 -24.91 -9.16
N GLY A 298 11.31 -24.86 -9.77
CA GLY A 298 11.04 -25.54 -11.04
C GLY A 298 11.91 -25.00 -12.19
N LEU A 299 11.95 -23.68 -12.34
CA LEU A 299 12.71 -23.00 -13.40
C LEU A 299 14.21 -23.30 -13.34
N HIS A 300 14.77 -23.52 -12.15
CA HIS A 300 16.22 -23.73 -11.99
C HIS A 300 16.73 -25.09 -12.50
N ARG A 301 15.87 -26.13 -12.61
CA ARG A 301 16.32 -27.53 -12.78
C ARG A 301 17.17 -27.80 -14.03
N ASN A 302 16.88 -27.12 -15.14
CA ASN A 302 17.48 -27.40 -16.46
C ASN A 302 18.23 -26.20 -17.06
N ILE A 303 18.54 -25.19 -16.24
CA ILE A 303 19.15 -23.93 -16.73
C ILE A 303 20.25 -23.43 -15.78
N SER A 304 21.24 -22.74 -16.35
CA SER A 304 22.30 -22.12 -15.54
C SER A 304 21.76 -20.94 -14.71
N MET A 305 22.34 -20.69 -13.53
CA MET A 305 21.93 -19.55 -12.68
C MET A 305 22.08 -18.17 -13.35
N PRO A 306 23.18 -17.88 -14.09
CA PRO A 306 23.29 -16.60 -14.80
C PRO A 306 22.16 -16.39 -15.82
N GLU A 307 21.84 -17.43 -16.59
CA GLU A 307 20.78 -17.39 -17.59
C GLU A 307 19.40 -17.24 -16.94
N LEU A 308 19.13 -17.98 -15.86
CA LEU A 308 17.90 -17.84 -15.06
C LEU A 308 17.70 -16.40 -14.58
N VAL A 309 18.67 -15.84 -13.87
CA VAL A 309 18.55 -14.50 -13.29
C VAL A 309 18.38 -13.43 -14.39
N SER A 310 19.02 -13.62 -15.55
CA SER A 310 18.86 -12.70 -16.69
C SER A 310 17.44 -12.74 -17.30
N GLY A 311 16.81 -13.92 -17.37
CA GLY A 311 15.51 -14.14 -18.01
C GLY A 311 14.30 -13.98 -17.09
N LEU A 312 14.49 -13.90 -15.77
CA LEU A 312 13.39 -13.72 -14.81
C LEU A 312 12.79 -12.31 -14.91
N PRO A 313 11.47 -12.12 -14.73
CA PRO A 313 10.87 -10.80 -14.53
C PRO A 313 11.07 -10.29 -13.10
N ASP A 314 10.86 -8.98 -12.93
CA ASP A 314 11.06 -8.26 -11.66
C ASP A 314 10.23 -8.81 -10.48
N GLY A 315 9.00 -9.28 -10.75
CA GLY A 315 8.13 -9.86 -9.72
C GLY A 315 8.65 -11.16 -9.10
N LEU A 316 9.56 -11.87 -9.80
CA LEU A 316 10.26 -13.06 -9.30
C LEU A 316 11.67 -12.76 -8.80
N LEU A 317 12.35 -11.76 -9.39
CA LEU A 317 13.72 -11.41 -8.99
C LEU A 317 13.85 -11.12 -7.50
N SER A 318 12.91 -10.40 -6.91
CA SER A 318 12.91 -10.06 -5.49
C SER A 318 12.89 -11.27 -4.53
N HIS A 319 12.59 -12.47 -5.06
CA HIS A 319 12.51 -13.73 -4.30
C HIS A 319 13.72 -14.64 -4.53
N VAL A 320 14.66 -14.26 -5.42
CA VAL A 320 15.93 -14.97 -5.62
C VAL A 320 16.78 -14.86 -4.36
N SER A 321 17.25 -15.98 -3.81
CA SER A 321 18.06 -15.99 -2.60
C SER A 321 19.45 -15.36 -2.82
N LEU A 322 20.14 -15.00 -1.74
CA LEU A 322 21.53 -14.54 -1.83
C LEU A 322 22.46 -15.65 -2.37
N GLU A 323 22.13 -16.92 -2.12
CA GLU A 323 22.90 -18.08 -2.58
C GLU A 323 22.72 -18.30 -4.09
N MET A 324 21.49 -18.17 -4.60
CA MET A 324 21.23 -18.17 -6.04
C MET A 324 21.96 -17.01 -6.73
N LEU A 325 21.93 -15.80 -6.15
CA LEU A 325 22.67 -14.65 -6.69
C LEU A 325 24.19 -14.86 -6.67
N ALA A 326 24.73 -15.50 -5.63
CA ALA A 326 26.15 -15.86 -5.58
C ALA A 326 26.54 -16.78 -6.74
N LYS A 327 25.68 -17.75 -7.07
CA LYS A 327 25.86 -18.69 -8.19
C LYS A 327 25.64 -18.02 -9.56
N ALA A 328 24.81 -16.98 -9.64
CA ALA A 328 24.58 -16.22 -10.88
C ALA A 328 25.79 -15.39 -11.34
N ARG A 329 26.73 -15.08 -10.43
CA ARG A 329 28.02 -14.43 -10.74
C ARG A 329 27.87 -13.19 -11.65
N LEU A 330 27.01 -12.26 -11.27
CA LEU A 330 26.81 -11.01 -12.00
C LEU A 330 28.13 -10.20 -12.04
N GLN A 331 28.52 -9.73 -13.23
CA GLN A 331 29.84 -9.10 -13.45
C GLN A 331 29.77 -7.65 -13.92
N SER A 332 28.62 -7.18 -14.44
CA SER A 332 28.50 -5.84 -15.00
C SER A 332 27.28 -5.06 -14.49
N ALA A 333 27.36 -3.72 -14.58
CA ALA A 333 26.26 -2.82 -14.25
C ALA A 333 25.03 -3.03 -15.15
N GLU A 334 25.24 -3.45 -16.40
CA GLU A 334 24.17 -3.67 -17.37
C GLU A 334 23.24 -4.82 -16.96
N GLN A 335 23.78 -5.86 -16.32
CA GLN A 335 22.99 -7.00 -15.85
C GLN A 335 22.06 -6.66 -14.66
N VAL A 336 22.29 -5.52 -14.01
CA VAL A 336 21.59 -5.13 -12.78
C VAL A 336 20.75 -3.87 -12.92
N ARG A 337 20.98 -3.08 -13.97
CA ARG A 337 20.28 -1.84 -14.28
C ARG A 337 18.77 -2.05 -14.43
N ASP A 338 17.99 -1.12 -13.87
CA ASP A 338 16.53 -1.01 -14.01
C ASP A 338 15.76 -2.29 -13.64
N ARG A 339 16.30 -3.07 -12.70
CA ARG A 339 15.73 -4.33 -12.21
C ARG A 339 15.32 -4.21 -10.75
N SER A 340 14.20 -4.80 -10.38
CA SER A 340 13.63 -4.73 -9.02
C SER A 340 14.35 -5.62 -8.00
N TRP A 341 15.51 -5.15 -7.53
CA TRP A 341 16.27 -5.78 -6.45
C TRP A 341 15.76 -5.36 -5.07
N SER A 342 15.66 -6.32 -4.15
CA SER A 342 15.50 -6.01 -2.72
C SER A 342 16.78 -5.38 -2.15
N ARG A 343 16.68 -4.69 -1.00
CA ARG A 343 17.82 -4.05 -0.35
C ARG A 343 18.96 -5.04 -0.03
N ALA A 344 18.63 -6.24 0.44
CA ALA A 344 19.61 -7.30 0.69
C ALA A 344 20.34 -7.72 -0.60
N GLN A 345 19.59 -7.97 -1.67
CA GLN A 345 20.15 -8.35 -2.98
C GLN A 345 21.00 -7.22 -3.56
N ALA A 346 20.52 -5.98 -3.49
CA ALA A 346 21.26 -4.80 -3.93
C ALA A 346 22.58 -4.67 -3.16
N ALA A 347 22.57 -4.81 -1.83
CA ALA A 347 23.80 -4.79 -1.02
C ALA A 347 24.77 -5.90 -1.41
N PHE A 348 24.25 -7.10 -1.70
CA PHE A 348 25.06 -8.23 -2.17
C PHE A 348 25.70 -7.93 -3.53
N ILE A 349 24.88 -7.52 -4.51
CA ILE A 349 25.30 -7.15 -5.87
C ILE A 349 26.35 -6.06 -5.82
N MET A 350 26.08 -4.98 -5.09
CA MET A 350 26.99 -3.85 -4.97
C MET A 350 28.31 -4.24 -4.33
N SER A 351 28.32 -5.14 -3.33
CA SER A 351 29.56 -5.67 -2.76
C SER A 351 30.41 -6.44 -3.79
N LYS A 352 29.78 -7.09 -4.78
CA LYS A 352 30.48 -7.87 -5.82
C LYS A 352 30.93 -7.01 -7.01
N ILE A 353 30.09 -6.08 -7.48
CA ILE A 353 30.38 -5.22 -8.64
C ILE A 353 31.34 -4.08 -8.26
N LEU A 354 31.14 -3.41 -7.12
CA LEU A 354 31.99 -2.28 -6.71
C LEU A 354 33.38 -2.68 -6.23
N SER A 355 33.59 -3.96 -5.90
CA SER A 355 34.93 -4.50 -5.66
C SER A 355 35.81 -4.44 -6.92
N GLY A 356 35.23 -4.19 -8.12
CA GLY A 356 35.91 -4.24 -9.42
C GLY A 356 36.04 -2.93 -10.22
N LYS A 357 35.69 -1.75 -9.69
CA LYS A 357 35.63 -0.42 -10.37
C LYS A 357 34.35 -0.17 -11.17
N LEU A 358 33.24 0.14 -10.49
CA LEU A 358 32.08 0.75 -11.15
C LEU A 358 32.39 2.23 -11.45
N ALA A 359 32.23 2.66 -12.71
CA ALA A 359 32.36 4.06 -13.06
C ALA A 359 31.22 4.90 -12.47
N LEU A 360 31.50 6.14 -12.02
CA LEU A 360 30.48 7.03 -11.42
C LEU A 360 29.27 7.23 -12.33
N LYS A 361 29.49 7.33 -13.65
CA LYS A 361 28.42 7.48 -14.64
C LYS A 361 27.44 6.29 -14.67
N GLU A 362 27.88 5.10 -14.25
CA GLU A 362 27.01 3.93 -14.17
C GLU A 362 26.13 3.93 -12.91
N LEU A 363 26.50 4.66 -11.85
CA LEU A 363 25.66 4.80 -10.64
C LEU A 363 24.27 5.35 -10.96
N GLY A 364 24.21 6.31 -11.88
CA GLY A 364 22.96 6.93 -12.32
C GLY A 364 22.01 5.96 -13.03
N LYS A 365 22.53 4.84 -13.52
CA LYS A 365 21.77 3.83 -14.27
C LYS A 365 21.46 2.58 -13.44
N LEU A 366 21.73 2.57 -12.14
CA LEU A 366 21.54 1.36 -11.33
C LEU A 366 20.08 1.07 -10.97
N GLY A 367 19.18 2.06 -11.07
CA GLY A 367 17.80 1.87 -10.65
C GLY A 367 17.72 1.45 -9.17
N PRO A 368 16.89 0.45 -8.82
CA PRO A 368 16.75 -0.05 -7.45
C PRO A 368 18.05 -0.58 -6.81
N ALA A 369 19.04 -1.01 -7.61
CA ALA A 369 20.31 -1.54 -7.08
C ALA A 369 21.12 -0.48 -6.30
N VAL A 370 20.82 0.82 -6.47
CA VAL A 370 21.46 1.90 -5.71
C VAL A 370 21.26 1.75 -4.20
N GLN A 371 20.20 1.08 -3.74
CA GLN A 371 19.95 0.77 -2.32
C GLN A 371 21.09 -0.01 -1.65
N GLY A 372 21.91 -0.70 -2.44
CA GLY A 372 23.06 -1.45 -1.97
C GLY A 372 24.33 -0.63 -1.77
N VAL A 373 24.37 0.63 -2.23
CA VAL A 373 25.54 1.50 -2.06
C VAL A 373 25.73 1.81 -0.58
N THR A 374 26.87 1.41 -0.01
CA THR A 374 27.17 1.65 1.41
C THR A 374 27.82 3.02 1.63
N CYS A 375 27.79 3.53 2.86
CA CYS A 375 28.54 4.73 3.23
C CYS A 375 30.05 4.55 3.03
N GLU A 376 30.56 3.33 3.19
CA GLU A 376 31.96 3.03 2.92
C GLU A 376 32.30 3.23 1.43
N MET A 377 31.43 2.78 0.52
CA MET A 377 31.59 2.99 -0.92
C MET A 377 31.55 4.49 -1.27
N ILE A 378 30.62 5.24 -0.69
CA ILE A 378 30.53 6.71 -0.84
C ILE A 378 31.81 7.40 -0.35
N ASN A 379 32.33 6.97 0.80
CA ASN A 379 33.50 7.59 1.42
C ASN A 379 34.80 7.33 0.63
N ARG A 380 34.87 6.24 -0.15
CA ARG A 380 36.00 5.92 -1.04
C ARG A 380 36.07 6.83 -2.28
N THR A 381 35.02 7.56 -2.62
CA THR A 381 35.02 8.52 -3.74
C THR A 381 36.03 9.65 -3.50
N ASN A 382 36.78 10.02 -4.54
CA ASN A 382 37.73 11.13 -4.48
C ASN A 382 37.00 12.45 -4.28
N GLN A 383 37.61 13.40 -3.56
CA GLN A 383 36.98 14.70 -3.27
C GLN A 383 36.60 15.50 -4.54
N SER A 384 37.36 15.37 -5.63
CA SER A 384 37.05 16.00 -6.93
C SER A 384 35.75 15.49 -7.56
N ASP A 385 35.34 14.26 -7.23
CA ASP A 385 34.27 13.55 -7.94
C ASP A 385 32.99 13.43 -7.07
N VAL A 386 33.01 13.94 -5.84
CA VAL A 386 31.88 13.82 -4.89
C VAL A 386 30.62 14.47 -5.43
N MET A 387 30.74 15.63 -6.08
CA MET A 387 29.57 16.31 -6.66
C MET A 387 28.96 15.49 -7.81
N GLU A 388 29.78 14.92 -8.69
CA GLU A 388 29.30 14.03 -9.77
C GLU A 388 28.63 12.79 -9.15
N MET A 389 29.24 12.15 -8.16
CA MET A 389 28.65 11.01 -7.44
C MET A 389 27.28 11.37 -6.85
N ILE A 390 27.15 12.54 -6.20
CA ILE A 390 25.87 13.01 -5.63
C ILE A 390 24.81 13.19 -6.72
N GLN A 391 25.19 13.81 -7.84
CA GLN A 391 24.28 14.01 -8.97
C GLN A 391 23.83 12.67 -9.56
N MET A 392 24.74 11.71 -9.71
CA MET A 392 24.41 10.37 -10.23
C MET A 392 23.53 9.57 -9.26
N LEU A 393 23.78 9.62 -7.95
CA LEU A 393 22.91 8.97 -6.96
C LEU A 393 21.49 9.55 -7.00
N ALA A 394 21.37 10.87 -7.14
CA ALA A 394 20.07 11.54 -7.14
C ALA A 394 19.18 11.22 -8.35
N LEU A 395 19.73 10.68 -9.45
CA LEU A 395 18.91 10.15 -10.56
C LEU A 395 18.03 8.97 -10.12
N ASN A 396 18.38 8.31 -9.01
CA ASN A 396 17.63 7.21 -8.41
C ASN A 396 17.10 7.56 -7.00
N ALA A 397 16.76 8.84 -6.79
CA ALA A 397 16.38 9.40 -5.48
C ALA A 397 15.30 8.60 -4.73
N GLN A 398 14.33 8.01 -5.44
CA GLN A 398 13.26 7.22 -4.80
C GLN A 398 13.75 5.95 -4.09
N TRP A 399 14.97 5.52 -4.40
CA TRP A 399 15.60 4.32 -3.84
C TRP A 399 16.73 4.65 -2.84
N LEU A 400 17.05 5.93 -2.65
CA LEU A 400 18.09 6.32 -1.70
C LEU A 400 17.56 6.27 -0.26
N SER A 401 18.32 5.63 0.61
CA SER A 401 18.12 5.75 2.06
C SER A 401 18.63 7.08 2.57
N ARG A 402 18.07 7.55 3.70
CA ARG A 402 18.55 8.75 4.38
C ARG A 402 20.02 8.63 4.75
N THR A 403 20.41 7.44 5.19
CA THR A 403 21.80 7.16 5.56
C THR A 403 22.76 7.38 4.39
N GLN A 404 22.39 6.97 3.17
CA GLN A 404 23.21 7.22 1.98
C GLN A 404 23.31 8.71 1.64
N ALA A 405 22.19 9.43 1.67
CA ALA A 405 22.16 10.86 1.44
C ALA A 405 22.99 11.63 2.48
N LEU A 406 22.86 11.27 3.76
CA LEU A 406 23.65 11.83 4.85
C LEU A 406 25.15 11.58 4.63
N CYS A 407 25.56 10.36 4.32
CA CYS A 407 26.97 10.04 4.08
C CYS A 407 27.53 10.79 2.87
N ALA A 408 26.75 10.96 1.80
CA ALA A 408 27.15 11.73 0.63
C ALA A 408 27.31 13.22 0.98
N ASN A 409 26.37 13.80 1.74
CA ASN A 409 26.47 15.17 2.23
C ASN A 409 27.67 15.38 3.15
N VAL A 410 27.91 14.45 4.09
CA VAL A 410 29.10 14.49 4.95
C VAL A 410 30.35 14.48 4.08
N LYS A 411 30.44 13.59 3.09
CA LYS A 411 31.60 13.54 2.20
C LYS A 411 31.81 14.85 1.41
N LEU A 412 30.72 15.51 0.99
CA LEU A 412 30.75 16.78 0.25
C LEU A 412 31.21 17.96 1.12
N PHE A 413 30.69 18.06 2.34
CA PHE A 413 30.89 19.22 3.20
C PHE A 413 32.01 19.03 4.23
N TYR A 414 32.59 17.84 4.38
CA TYR A 414 33.60 17.58 5.39
C TYR A 414 35.02 17.66 4.79
N ASN A 415 35.77 18.67 5.22
CA ASN A 415 37.16 18.87 4.78
C ASN A 415 38.15 18.00 5.58
N LYS A 416 39.37 17.84 5.07
CA LYS A 416 40.44 17.04 5.71
C LYS A 416 40.82 17.50 7.13
N ASP A 417 40.56 18.77 7.46
CA ASP A 417 40.86 19.38 8.78
C ASP A 417 39.76 19.15 9.83
N GLY A 418 38.72 18.39 9.50
CA GLY A 418 37.69 17.99 10.44
C GLY A 418 36.54 18.98 10.64
N ASN A 419 36.53 20.08 9.89
CA ASN A 419 35.49 21.12 9.91
C ASN A 419 34.55 21.02 8.70
N PHE A 420 33.29 21.40 8.89
CA PHE A 420 32.34 21.55 7.78
C PHE A 420 32.70 22.77 6.94
N SER A 421 32.91 22.58 5.63
CA SER A 421 32.87 23.67 4.66
C SER A 421 31.46 24.25 4.63
N ASN A 422 31.38 25.57 4.48
CA ASN A 422 30.11 26.27 4.32
C ASN A 422 29.77 26.40 2.82
N PHE A 423 28.57 26.89 2.51
CA PHE A 423 28.12 27.16 1.14
C PHE A 423 28.92 28.26 0.40
N SER A 424 30.04 28.76 0.93
CA SER A 424 30.79 29.86 0.30
C SER A 424 31.43 29.48 -1.05
N SER A 425 31.59 28.19 -1.33
CA SER A 425 32.18 27.68 -2.58
C SER A 425 31.29 26.70 -3.34
N ILE A 426 30.06 26.45 -2.85
CA ILE A 426 29.13 25.47 -3.43
C ILE A 426 27.82 26.16 -3.75
N ASP A 427 27.41 26.13 -5.02
CA ASP A 427 26.09 26.59 -5.45
C ASP A 427 25.03 25.54 -5.10
N VAL A 428 24.01 25.93 -4.32
CA VAL A 428 22.84 25.10 -4.00
C VAL A 428 22.19 24.50 -5.25
N ASN A 429 22.24 25.15 -6.41
CA ASN A 429 21.71 24.60 -7.66
C ASN A 429 22.34 23.25 -8.02
N SER A 430 23.63 23.10 -7.74
CA SER A 430 24.39 21.88 -8.05
C SER A 430 24.02 20.70 -7.15
N ILE A 431 23.40 20.98 -5.99
CA ILE A 431 22.96 19.95 -5.04
C ILE A 431 21.52 19.53 -5.38
N PRO A 432 21.27 18.24 -5.64
CA PRO A 432 19.92 17.73 -5.85
C PRO A 432 19.02 17.98 -4.63
N ALA A 433 17.75 18.34 -4.84
CA ALA A 433 16.85 18.74 -3.77
C ALA A 433 16.67 17.66 -2.69
N VAL A 434 16.64 16.37 -3.08
CA VAL A 434 16.56 15.23 -2.16
C VAL A 434 17.74 15.17 -1.17
N MET A 435 18.93 15.63 -1.59
CA MET A 435 20.11 15.64 -0.73
C MET A 435 20.05 16.77 0.30
N LEU A 436 19.35 17.88 -0.01
CA LEU A 436 19.19 18.98 0.93
C LEU A 436 18.44 18.57 2.21
N LEU A 437 17.60 17.53 2.12
CA LEU A 437 16.79 17.03 3.24
C LEU A 437 17.64 16.49 4.39
N GLU A 438 18.76 15.84 4.06
CA GLU A 438 19.64 15.17 5.03
C GLU A 438 20.91 16.00 5.31
N LEU A 439 20.84 17.32 5.11
CA LEU A 439 21.93 18.22 5.48
C LEU A 439 21.97 18.43 7.00
N ASN A 440 23.19 18.70 7.50
CA ASN A 440 23.38 19.08 8.89
C ASN A 440 22.71 20.44 9.16
N PRO A 441 21.96 20.61 10.28
CA PRO A 441 21.36 21.88 10.68
C PRO A 441 22.30 23.09 10.65
N LYS A 442 23.57 22.92 11.04
CA LYS A 442 24.57 24.00 11.03
C LYS A 442 24.91 24.44 9.60
N ILE A 443 24.98 23.50 8.65
CA ILE A 443 25.21 23.79 7.24
C ILE A 443 24.00 24.53 6.66
N ILE A 444 22.79 24.05 6.94
CA ILE A 444 21.53 24.69 6.52
C ILE A 444 21.48 26.15 7.02
N ALA A 445 21.78 26.38 8.29
CA ALA A 445 21.81 27.72 8.87
C ALA A 445 22.81 28.65 8.13
N SER A 446 23.97 28.12 7.73
CA SER A 446 25.05 28.87 7.06
C SER A 446 24.74 29.32 5.62
N LEU A 447 23.61 28.89 5.02
CA LEU A 447 23.26 29.21 3.64
C LEU A 447 23.18 30.75 3.40
N PRO A 448 23.91 31.32 2.41
CA PRO A 448 23.91 32.76 2.15
C PRO A 448 22.56 33.30 1.63
N LYS A 449 22.26 34.57 1.95
CA LYS A 449 21.02 35.24 1.50
C LYS A 449 20.82 35.23 -0.03
N HIS A 450 21.89 35.39 -0.81
CA HIS A 450 21.80 35.41 -2.27
C HIS A 450 21.35 34.06 -2.88
N GLN A 451 21.48 32.95 -2.15
CA GLN A 451 21.03 31.62 -2.59
C GLN A 451 19.60 31.28 -2.13
N CYS A 452 18.94 32.17 -1.37
CA CYS A 452 17.62 31.91 -0.78
C CYS A 452 16.52 31.62 -1.83
N SER A 453 16.50 32.36 -2.93
CA SER A 453 15.51 32.13 -4.01
C SER A 453 15.62 30.71 -4.57
N ARG A 454 16.84 30.25 -4.88
CA ARG A 454 17.10 28.91 -5.41
C ARG A 454 16.82 27.79 -4.40
N PHE A 455 17.12 28.04 -3.13
CA PHE A 455 16.77 27.14 -2.05
C PHE A 455 15.25 26.96 -1.93
N LEU A 456 14.49 28.06 -1.90
CA LEU A 456 13.02 28.01 -1.84
C LEU A 456 12.42 27.29 -3.05
N GLU A 457 12.90 27.58 -4.27
CA GLU A 457 12.47 26.87 -5.49
C GLU A 457 12.63 25.35 -5.38
N LYS A 458 13.77 24.87 -4.87
CA LYS A 458 14.01 23.43 -4.66
C LYS A 458 13.13 22.85 -3.57
N MET A 459 12.96 23.56 -2.45
CA MET A 459 12.17 23.08 -1.32
C MET A 459 10.66 23.07 -1.60
N ALA A 460 10.17 23.96 -2.48
CA ALA A 460 8.76 24.01 -2.86
C ALA A 460 8.28 22.71 -3.54
N VAL A 461 9.16 22.05 -4.29
CA VAL A 461 8.84 20.85 -5.09
C VAL A 461 9.40 19.54 -4.52
N VAL A 462 10.29 19.61 -3.53
CA VAL A 462 10.93 18.40 -2.98
C VAL A 462 9.92 17.53 -2.24
N ASN A 463 9.96 16.23 -2.48
CA ASN A 463 9.17 15.27 -1.74
C ASN A 463 9.78 15.05 -0.35
N MET A 464 9.09 15.52 0.69
CA MET A 464 9.52 15.42 2.08
C MET A 464 9.13 14.08 2.74
N SER A 465 8.51 13.14 2.01
CA SER A 465 8.07 11.84 2.55
C SER A 465 9.21 11.05 3.18
N SER A 466 10.42 11.26 2.69
CA SER A 466 11.63 10.66 3.22
C SER A 466 12.25 11.43 4.37
N LEU A 467 11.69 12.50 4.96
CA LEU A 467 12.29 13.22 6.10
C LEU A 467 11.36 13.18 7.33
N PRO A 468 11.79 12.73 8.52
CA PRO A 468 10.94 12.76 9.71
C PRO A 468 10.70 14.19 10.11
N ILE A 469 9.45 14.57 10.32
CA ILE A 469 9.07 15.93 10.70
C ILE A 469 9.71 16.38 12.03
N LYS A 470 10.02 15.42 12.91
CA LYS A 470 10.69 15.66 14.19
C LYS A 470 12.22 15.67 14.09
N SER A 471 12.80 15.43 12.91
CA SER A 471 14.25 15.47 12.75
C SER A 471 14.77 16.91 12.91
N PRO A 472 15.99 17.10 13.48
CA PRO A 472 16.63 18.40 13.56
C PRO A 472 16.78 19.09 12.19
N SER A 473 17.08 18.31 11.14
CA SER A 473 17.23 18.82 9.77
C SER A 473 15.92 19.37 9.21
N CYS A 474 14.78 18.72 9.47
CA CYS A 474 13.47 19.21 9.03
C CYS A 474 13.14 20.58 9.63
N GLN A 475 13.43 20.78 10.92
CA GLN A 475 13.21 22.07 11.58
C GLN A 475 14.17 23.14 11.03
N ALA A 476 15.45 22.81 10.88
CA ALA A 476 16.44 23.74 10.34
C ALA A 476 16.11 24.19 8.90
N LEU A 477 15.58 23.30 8.05
CA LEU A 477 15.13 23.64 6.70
C LEU A 477 13.94 24.62 6.73
N ALA A 478 12.97 24.37 7.61
CA ALA A 478 11.80 25.23 7.76
C ALA A 478 12.18 26.63 8.29
N ASP A 479 13.00 26.68 9.35
CA ASP A 479 13.50 27.94 9.90
C ASP A 479 14.31 28.74 8.87
N LYS A 480 15.11 28.03 8.06
CA LYS A 480 15.86 28.68 6.98
C LYS A 480 14.96 29.22 5.89
N ALA A 481 13.91 28.48 5.50
CA ALA A 481 12.96 28.94 4.50
C ALA A 481 12.21 30.20 4.96
N LEU A 482 11.77 30.24 6.23
CA LEU A 482 11.17 31.44 6.83
C LEU A 482 12.14 32.63 6.83
N THR A 483 13.40 32.39 7.19
CA THR A 483 14.45 33.42 7.14
C THR A 483 14.67 33.94 5.72
N CYS A 484 14.61 33.06 4.71
CA CYS A 484 14.76 33.41 3.30
C CYS A 484 13.58 34.21 2.75
N LEU A 485 12.37 33.99 3.26
CA LEU A 485 11.19 34.80 2.94
C LEU A 485 11.22 36.17 3.65
N GLY A 486 12.05 36.34 4.70
CA GLY A 486 12.05 37.54 5.52
C GLY A 486 10.77 37.72 6.35
N ARG A 487 10.05 36.61 6.61
CA ARG A 487 8.74 36.60 7.28
C ARG A 487 8.81 35.83 8.59
N ASN A 488 7.94 36.23 9.53
CA ASN A 488 7.63 35.42 10.69
C ASN A 488 6.42 34.52 10.40
N LEU A 489 6.32 33.40 11.12
CA LEU A 489 5.21 32.43 11.02
C LEU A 489 3.82 33.07 11.06
N SER A 490 3.62 34.11 11.87
CA SER A 490 2.32 34.78 12.04
C SER A 490 2.00 35.81 10.94
N THR A 491 2.87 35.95 9.94
CA THR A 491 2.76 36.98 8.87
C THR A 491 2.77 36.38 7.46
N LEU A 492 2.60 35.06 7.35
CA LEU A 492 2.64 34.35 6.07
C LEU A 492 1.38 34.65 5.24
N SER A 493 1.56 34.93 3.96
CA SER A 493 0.49 35.04 2.96
C SER A 493 0.22 33.69 2.29
N PRO A 494 -0.90 33.52 1.56
CA PRO A 494 -1.13 32.32 0.75
C PRO A 494 0.01 32.03 -0.25
N GLU A 495 0.62 33.07 -0.82
CA GLU A 495 1.76 32.96 -1.73
C GLU A 495 3.00 32.39 -1.00
N ASP A 496 3.25 32.85 0.24
CA ASP A 496 4.36 32.35 1.05
C ASP A 496 4.19 30.86 1.39
N ILE A 497 2.95 30.43 1.68
CA ILE A 497 2.62 29.01 1.91
C ILE A 497 2.93 28.18 0.66
N SER A 498 2.62 28.70 -0.54
CA SER A 498 2.97 28.05 -1.80
C SER A 498 4.50 27.90 -1.97
N HIS A 499 5.27 28.96 -1.66
CA HIS A 499 6.73 28.92 -1.73
C HIS A 499 7.39 27.99 -0.70
N LEU A 500 6.77 27.82 0.47
CA LEU A 500 7.22 26.84 1.46
C LEU A 500 6.97 25.40 1.00
N GLY A 501 5.95 25.18 0.16
CA GLY A 501 5.56 23.86 -0.33
C GLY A 501 5.39 22.86 0.82
N ASN A 502 6.09 21.74 0.74
CA ASN A 502 6.00 20.67 1.75
C ASN A 502 6.68 21.02 3.10
N LEU A 503 7.43 22.12 3.20
CA LEU A 503 7.98 22.56 4.50
C LEU A 503 6.90 23.03 5.47
N VAL A 504 5.69 23.33 4.99
CA VAL A 504 4.52 23.62 5.84
C VAL A 504 4.28 22.47 6.84
N CYS A 505 4.58 21.23 6.47
CA CYS A 505 4.46 20.05 7.34
C CYS A 505 5.36 20.11 8.60
N ALA A 506 6.43 20.91 8.56
CA ALA A 506 7.39 21.03 9.64
C ALA A 506 7.06 22.13 10.66
N LEU A 507 6.16 23.05 10.30
CA LEU A 507 5.85 24.24 11.07
C LEU A 507 5.01 23.95 12.32
N ASP A 508 5.15 24.81 13.33
CA ASP A 508 4.29 24.77 14.51
C ASP A 508 2.91 25.37 14.21
N VAL A 509 1.95 24.49 13.92
CA VAL A 509 0.57 24.83 13.56
C VAL A 509 -0.14 25.61 14.68
N ARG A 510 0.30 25.51 15.95
CA ARG A 510 -0.28 26.29 17.06
C ARG A 510 -0.16 27.80 16.84
N ARG A 511 0.78 28.22 15.98
CA ARG A 511 1.02 29.63 15.64
C ARG A 511 0.21 30.12 14.43
N PHE A 512 -0.54 29.24 13.77
CA PHE A 512 -1.34 29.58 12.57
C PHE A 512 -2.62 30.35 12.92
N SER A 513 -3.07 30.32 14.17
CA SER A 513 -4.24 31.09 14.63
C SER A 513 -4.11 32.60 14.41
N GLY A 514 -2.89 33.13 14.29
CA GLY A 514 -2.63 34.54 13.98
C GLY A 514 -2.58 34.90 12.50
N LEU A 515 -2.78 33.94 11.58
CA LEU A 515 -2.77 34.17 10.13
C LEU A 515 -4.11 34.74 9.63
N SER A 516 -4.11 35.32 8.43
CA SER A 516 -5.37 35.71 7.76
C SER A 516 -6.21 34.47 7.41
N PRO A 517 -7.55 34.59 7.29
CA PRO A 517 -8.41 33.46 6.93
C PRO A 517 -7.98 32.74 5.65
N GLU A 518 -7.53 33.48 4.63
CA GLU A 518 -7.05 32.95 3.35
C GLU A 518 -5.74 32.17 3.54
N ALA A 519 -4.82 32.69 4.37
CA ALA A 519 -3.56 32.03 4.69
C ALA A 519 -3.77 30.77 5.54
N ILE A 520 -4.74 30.77 6.47
CA ILE A 520 -5.15 29.57 7.22
C ILE A 520 -5.68 28.50 6.27
N ASN A 521 -6.61 28.87 5.37
CA ASN A 521 -7.16 27.94 4.39
C ASN A 521 -6.07 27.35 3.48
N ALA A 522 -5.17 28.19 2.94
CA ALA A 522 -4.02 27.74 2.16
C ALA A 522 -3.11 26.79 2.95
N SER A 523 -2.87 27.10 4.23
CA SER A 523 -2.07 26.26 5.13
C SER A 523 -2.72 24.90 5.39
N LEU A 524 -4.04 24.84 5.62
CA LEU A 524 -4.77 23.59 5.81
C LEU A 524 -4.74 22.72 4.55
N LEU A 525 -4.95 23.32 3.36
CA LEU A 525 -4.84 22.61 2.08
C LEU A 525 -3.41 22.12 1.79
N ALA A 526 -2.39 22.87 2.22
CA ALA A 526 -0.99 22.42 2.16
C ALA A 526 -0.73 21.27 3.14
N LEU A 527 -1.25 21.35 4.37
CA LEU A 527 -1.13 20.30 5.38
C LEU A 527 -1.84 19.00 4.94
N ALA A 528 -2.92 19.09 4.18
CA ALA A 528 -3.61 17.93 3.62
C ALA A 528 -2.75 17.10 2.65
N LYS A 529 -1.70 17.71 2.08
CA LYS A 529 -0.73 17.04 1.20
C LYS A 529 0.45 16.44 1.96
N CYS A 530 0.52 16.65 3.27
CA CYS A 530 1.63 16.13 4.07
C CYS A 530 1.54 14.60 4.21
N PRO A 531 2.62 13.86 3.91
CA PRO A 531 2.64 12.40 4.02
C PRO A 531 2.59 11.93 5.47
N THR A 532 3.11 12.74 6.40
CA THR A 532 3.00 12.56 7.84
C THR A 532 2.68 13.91 8.49
N LEU A 533 2.08 13.91 9.67
CA LEU A 533 1.75 15.09 10.48
C LEU A 533 2.24 14.92 11.91
N ARG A 534 2.36 16.02 12.63
CA ARG A 534 2.77 16.02 14.04
C ARG A 534 1.57 15.71 14.94
N ARG A 535 1.61 14.61 15.71
CA ARG A 535 0.56 14.29 16.70
C ARG A 535 0.36 15.40 17.74
N ASP A 536 1.43 16.12 18.08
CA ASP A 536 1.39 17.29 18.97
C ASP A 536 0.61 18.48 18.40
N ASN A 537 0.28 18.46 17.09
CA ASN A 537 -0.51 19.50 16.42
C ASN A 537 -1.96 19.08 16.15
N THR A 538 -2.36 17.83 16.45
CA THR A 538 -3.70 17.30 16.11
C THR A 538 -4.84 18.21 16.58
N GLU A 539 -4.81 18.66 17.84
CA GLU A 539 -5.87 19.50 18.40
C GLU A 539 -5.89 20.90 17.78
N ALA A 540 -4.71 21.46 17.50
CA ALA A 540 -4.59 22.76 16.83
C ALA A 540 -5.13 22.71 15.39
N ILE A 541 -4.79 21.65 14.65
CA ILE A 541 -5.31 21.41 13.30
C ILE A 541 -6.83 21.25 13.34
N PHE A 542 -7.35 20.46 14.28
CA PHE A 542 -8.79 20.25 14.45
C PHE A 542 -9.54 21.56 14.72
N THR A 543 -8.99 22.40 15.59
CA THR A 543 -9.56 23.72 15.89
C THR A 543 -9.61 24.58 14.64
N LEU A 544 -8.50 24.66 13.88
CA LEU A 544 -8.44 25.43 12.64
C LEU A 544 -9.43 24.91 11.59
N LEU A 545 -9.55 23.59 11.42
CA LEU A 545 -10.51 22.99 10.49
C LEU A 545 -11.95 23.43 10.80
N LYS A 546 -12.37 23.38 12.06
CA LYS A 546 -13.71 23.83 12.47
C LYS A 546 -13.91 25.32 12.28
N THR A 547 -12.91 26.14 12.60
CA THR A 547 -12.99 27.59 12.42
C THR A 547 -13.06 27.97 10.93
N THR A 548 -12.36 27.26 10.05
CA THR A 548 -12.31 27.58 8.61
C THR A 548 -13.48 27.00 7.83
N TYR A 549 -13.91 25.77 8.11
CA TYR A 549 -14.92 25.05 7.32
C TYR A 549 -16.25 24.82 8.05
N GLY A 550 -16.40 25.26 9.30
CA GLY A 550 -17.62 25.05 10.08
C GLY A 550 -17.76 23.62 10.62
N ASP A 551 -19.00 23.20 10.91
CA ASP A 551 -19.27 21.87 11.48
C ASP A 551 -19.05 20.75 10.46
N PRO A 552 -18.31 19.67 10.80
CA PRO A 552 -18.13 18.53 9.91
C PRO A 552 -19.42 17.89 9.37
N SER A 553 -20.57 18.03 10.06
CA SER A 553 -21.85 17.53 9.55
C SER A 553 -22.36 18.26 8.32
N GLU A 554 -21.88 19.48 8.08
CA GLU A 554 -22.30 20.34 6.96
C GLU A 554 -21.28 20.35 5.81
N TRP A 555 -20.19 19.59 5.93
CA TRP A 555 -19.15 19.57 4.91
C TRP A 555 -19.61 18.91 3.62
N THR A 556 -19.27 19.54 2.50
CA THR A 556 -19.56 19.03 1.16
C THR A 556 -18.55 17.97 0.71
N ALA A 557 -18.89 17.24 -0.35
CA ALA A 557 -17.97 16.31 -1.03
C ALA A 557 -16.65 16.96 -1.44
N THR A 558 -16.69 18.20 -1.95
CA THR A 558 -15.49 18.94 -2.33
C THR A 558 -14.60 19.24 -1.13
N THR A 559 -15.19 19.59 0.02
CA THR A 559 -14.46 19.89 1.26
C THR A 559 -13.77 18.65 1.80
N VAL A 560 -14.52 17.55 1.97
CA VAL A 560 -13.99 16.27 2.46
C VAL A 560 -12.84 15.77 1.57
N MET A 561 -13.00 15.81 0.25
CA MET A 561 -11.95 15.39 -0.68
C MET A 561 -10.72 16.30 -0.64
N SER A 562 -10.90 17.61 -0.45
CA SER A 562 -9.78 18.57 -0.38
C SER A 562 -8.98 18.44 0.93
N LEU A 563 -9.66 18.11 2.03
CA LEU A 563 -9.02 17.90 3.34
C LEU A 563 -8.33 16.55 3.46
N GLY A 564 -8.80 15.55 2.72
CA GLY A 564 -8.12 14.27 2.52
C GLY A 564 -7.68 13.61 3.83
N PRO A 565 -6.39 13.26 4.00
CA PRO A 565 -5.89 12.60 5.21
C PRO A 565 -6.06 13.38 6.53
N LEU A 566 -6.32 14.70 6.51
CA LEU A 566 -6.53 15.48 7.74
C LEU A 566 -7.75 15.01 8.54
N LEU A 567 -8.74 14.44 7.87
CA LEU A 567 -9.93 13.88 8.49
C LEU A 567 -9.59 12.74 9.46
N LEU A 568 -8.46 12.08 9.24
CA LEU A 568 -8.03 10.89 9.98
C LEU A 568 -7.30 11.24 11.29
N LEU A 569 -7.06 12.53 11.54
CA LEU A 569 -6.40 13.01 12.76
C LEU A 569 -7.30 12.94 13.99
N ASN A 570 -8.62 12.98 13.79
CA ASN A 570 -9.58 13.03 14.89
C ASN A 570 -10.82 12.22 14.54
N GLU A 571 -11.09 11.17 15.32
CA GLU A 571 -12.27 10.32 15.14
C GLU A 571 -13.57 11.12 15.22
N SER A 572 -13.61 12.23 15.98
CA SER A 572 -14.78 13.09 16.10
C SER A 572 -15.20 13.68 14.75
N ILE A 573 -14.26 14.04 13.87
CA ILE A 573 -14.58 14.54 12.52
C ILE A 573 -15.32 13.43 11.78
N LEU A 574 -14.73 12.23 11.73
CA LEU A 574 -15.27 11.09 10.99
C LEU A 574 -16.64 10.67 11.51
N THR A 575 -16.87 10.73 12.82
CA THR A 575 -18.19 10.44 13.40
C THR A 575 -19.23 11.49 13.03
N SER A 576 -18.84 12.77 12.96
CA SER A 576 -19.75 13.90 12.68
C SER A 576 -20.08 14.06 11.20
N LEU A 577 -19.28 13.53 10.27
CA LEU A 577 -19.59 13.56 8.84
C LEU A 577 -21.01 13.00 8.56
N PRO A 578 -21.73 13.51 7.55
CA PRO A 578 -23.06 13.02 7.23
C PRO A 578 -23.05 11.54 6.82
N SER A 579 -24.18 10.86 6.97
CA SER A 579 -24.34 9.46 6.56
C SER A 579 -24.90 9.37 5.13
N GLU A 580 -24.18 9.98 4.19
CA GLU A 580 -24.56 10.03 2.77
C GLU A 580 -23.70 9.12 1.90
N ALA A 581 -24.24 8.66 0.77
CA ALA A 581 -23.56 7.74 -0.14
C ALA A 581 -22.20 8.29 -0.64
N TRP A 582 -22.14 9.59 -0.97
CA TRP A 582 -20.90 10.22 -1.44
C TRP A 582 -19.79 10.23 -0.37
N VAL A 583 -20.15 10.22 0.92
CA VAL A 583 -19.18 10.21 2.02
C VAL A 583 -18.42 8.88 2.03
N LYS A 584 -19.14 7.76 1.79
CA LYS A 584 -18.52 6.45 1.70
C LYS A 584 -17.49 6.42 0.57
N ASP A 585 -17.85 6.92 -0.60
CA ASP A 585 -16.96 6.98 -1.76
C ASP A 585 -15.75 7.88 -1.51
N ALA A 586 -15.96 9.06 -0.92
CA ALA A 586 -14.88 9.98 -0.57
C ALA A 586 -13.90 9.37 0.43
N LEU A 587 -14.40 8.71 1.49
CA LEU A 587 -13.56 8.05 2.49
C LEU A 587 -12.81 6.83 1.94
N MET A 588 -13.40 6.08 1.01
CA MET A 588 -12.72 5.00 0.29
C MET A 588 -11.61 5.56 -0.61
N ASN A 589 -11.87 6.63 -1.36
CA ASN A 589 -10.84 7.29 -2.17
C ASN A 589 -9.67 7.81 -1.33
N ILE A 590 -9.96 8.39 -0.16
CA ILE A 590 -8.92 8.82 0.79
C ILE A 590 -8.11 7.61 1.23
N LYS A 591 -8.75 6.51 1.62
CA LYS A 591 -8.07 5.27 2.01
C LYS A 591 -7.14 4.75 0.90
N ASP A 592 -7.62 4.73 -0.34
CA ASP A 592 -6.89 4.21 -1.50
C ASP A 592 -5.72 5.14 -1.92
N SER A 593 -5.81 6.43 -1.59
CA SER A 593 -4.73 7.41 -1.82
C SER A 593 -3.61 7.37 -0.77
N LEU A 594 -3.80 6.66 0.36
CA LEU A 594 -2.78 6.57 1.40
C LEU A 594 -1.57 5.74 0.94
N PRO A 595 -0.32 6.17 1.24
CA PRO A 595 0.88 5.43 0.86
C PRO A 595 0.89 3.98 1.37
N GLN A 596 1.20 3.02 0.49
CA GLN A 596 1.20 1.58 0.80
C GLN A 596 2.22 1.16 1.88
N THR A 597 3.25 1.98 2.13
CA THR A 597 4.28 1.72 3.17
C THR A 597 3.74 1.79 4.60
N LEU A 598 2.48 2.16 4.79
CA LEU A 598 1.77 2.17 6.08
C LEU A 598 1.17 0.80 6.45
N TYR A 599 1.21 -0.21 5.57
CA TYR A 599 0.48 -1.47 5.71
C TYR A 599 1.36 -2.72 5.97
N SER A 600 2.68 -2.60 6.02
CA SER A 600 3.56 -3.75 6.27
C SER A 600 3.90 -3.90 7.75
N GLY A 601 3.11 -4.71 8.48
CA GLY A 601 3.53 -5.60 9.58
C GLY A 601 4.55 -5.13 10.63
N SER A 602 4.69 -3.83 10.87
CA SER A 602 5.53 -3.31 11.96
C SER A 602 4.89 -3.67 13.30
N PRO A 603 5.68 -4.10 14.31
CA PRO A 603 5.24 -4.05 15.70
C PRO A 603 4.69 -2.65 16.01
N GLU A 604 3.69 -2.57 16.90
CA GLU A 604 2.87 -1.41 17.33
C GLU A 604 3.62 -0.11 17.72
N VAL A 605 4.92 -0.04 17.52
CA VAL A 605 5.81 0.99 18.06
C VAL A 605 6.37 1.95 17.01
N PHE A 606 5.89 1.83 15.78
CA PHE A 606 5.64 3.03 14.97
C PHE A 606 4.18 3.43 15.06
N PRO A 607 3.90 4.57 15.70
CA PRO A 607 2.82 5.45 15.33
C PRO A 607 2.85 5.77 13.82
N THR A 608 2.39 4.86 12.95
CA THR A 608 1.88 5.28 11.65
C THR A 608 0.81 6.33 11.93
N LEU A 609 0.71 7.29 11.02
CA LEU A 609 -0.10 8.50 11.21
C LEU A 609 -1.60 8.23 11.37
N THR A 610 -2.02 6.98 11.30
CA THR A 610 -3.39 6.67 10.99
C THR A 610 -3.71 5.34 11.64
N ASP A 611 -4.16 5.43 12.88
CA ASP A 611 -5.10 4.42 13.34
C ASP A 611 -6.33 4.53 12.44
N LEU A 612 -6.42 3.64 11.45
CA LEU A 612 -7.54 3.61 10.51
C LEU A 612 -8.82 3.10 11.19
N ASN A 613 -8.79 2.79 12.48
CA ASN A 613 -9.96 2.35 13.24
C ASN A 613 -11.14 3.32 13.11
N GLY A 614 -10.93 4.63 13.35
CA GLY A 614 -11.99 5.63 13.17
C GLY A 614 -12.59 5.67 11.76
N LEU A 615 -11.74 5.59 10.73
CA LEU A 615 -12.15 5.55 9.32
C LEU A 615 -12.95 4.29 8.99
N ASN A 616 -12.39 3.14 9.36
CA ASN A 616 -12.99 1.83 9.15
C ASN A 616 -14.33 1.70 9.90
N ARG A 617 -14.42 2.29 11.08
CA ARG A 617 -15.65 2.39 11.87
C ARG A 617 -16.72 3.22 11.18
N LYS A 618 -16.37 4.40 10.63
CA LYS A 618 -17.31 5.23 9.86
C LYS A 618 -17.77 4.53 8.58
N LEU A 619 -16.85 3.88 7.85
CA LEU A 619 -17.19 3.07 6.67
C LEU A 619 -18.11 1.89 7.00
N PHE A 620 -17.95 1.27 8.17
CA PHE A 620 -18.87 0.25 8.66
C PHE A 620 -20.28 0.82 8.89
N ILE A 621 -20.39 1.97 9.56
CA ILE A 621 -21.68 2.64 9.79
C ILE A 621 -22.36 3.00 8.47
N LEU A 622 -21.61 3.57 7.52
CA LEU A 622 -22.11 3.95 6.20
C LEU A 622 -22.58 2.73 5.38
N THR A 623 -22.07 1.54 5.67
CA THR A 623 -22.42 0.31 4.95
C THR A 623 -23.62 -0.38 5.57
N THR A 624 -23.74 -0.37 6.89
CA THR A 624 -24.74 -1.16 7.63
C THR A 624 -25.90 -0.33 8.20
N GLY A 625 -25.80 1.00 8.17
CA GLY A 625 -26.70 1.90 8.89
C GLY A 625 -26.66 1.74 10.42
N SER A 626 -25.74 0.91 10.94
CA SER A 626 -25.71 0.47 12.34
C SER A 626 -24.47 1.00 13.05
N VAL A 627 -24.62 1.38 14.33
CA VAL A 627 -23.49 1.80 15.16
C VAL A 627 -22.74 0.57 15.70
N PRO A 628 -21.41 0.49 15.54
CA PRO A 628 -20.60 -0.60 16.09
C PRO A 628 -20.76 -0.70 17.59
N ALA A 629 -20.95 -1.92 18.09
CA ALA A 629 -21.02 -2.19 19.52
C ALA A 629 -19.73 -1.72 20.21
N ARG A 630 -19.83 -0.71 21.09
CA ARG A 630 -18.75 -0.37 22.03
C ARG A 630 -18.73 -1.46 23.11
N THR A 631 -17.56 -1.96 23.44
CA THR A 631 -17.33 -3.19 24.24
C THR A 631 -18.16 -3.39 25.52
N LYS A 632 -18.51 -4.66 25.74
CA LYS A 632 -18.74 -5.45 26.98
C LYS A 632 -19.95 -5.24 27.90
N ARG A 633 -20.83 -4.23 27.77
CA ARG A 633 -21.99 -4.14 28.71
C ARG A 633 -23.38 -3.78 28.15
N ASP A 634 -23.53 -3.46 26.87
CA ASP A 634 -24.86 -3.33 26.29
C ASP A 634 -25.20 -4.61 25.53
N VAL A 635 -26.12 -5.40 26.08
CA VAL A 635 -26.81 -6.47 25.36
C VAL A 635 -28.12 -5.84 24.86
N PRO A 636 -28.24 -5.46 23.58
CA PRO A 636 -29.54 -5.08 23.03
C PRO A 636 -30.47 -6.28 23.13
N ALA A 637 -31.76 -6.06 23.40
CA ALA A 637 -32.76 -7.12 23.31
C ALA A 637 -32.67 -7.79 21.93
N PHE A 638 -32.59 -9.13 21.92
CA PHE A 638 -32.36 -9.98 20.72
C PHE A 638 -33.31 -9.67 19.56
N SER A 639 -34.48 -9.08 19.83
CA SER A 639 -35.50 -8.71 18.85
C SER A 639 -35.17 -7.47 17.99
N SER A 640 -34.03 -6.80 18.23
CA SER A 640 -33.64 -5.55 17.51
C SER A 640 -32.24 -5.59 16.87
N ILE A 641 -31.59 -6.76 16.86
CA ILE A 641 -30.21 -6.90 16.35
C ILE A 641 -30.24 -7.10 14.82
N SER A 642 -29.70 -6.14 14.07
CA SER A 642 -29.50 -6.29 12.62
C SER A 642 -28.46 -7.39 12.33
N ILE A 643 -28.84 -8.42 11.58
CA ILE A 643 -27.98 -9.57 11.22
C ILE A 643 -27.21 -9.26 9.94
N PRO A 644 -25.90 -9.56 9.87
CA PRO A 644 -25.08 -9.31 8.69
C PRO A 644 -25.62 -10.01 7.44
N THR A 645 -25.82 -9.26 6.36
CA THR A 645 -26.23 -9.80 5.07
C THR A 645 -25.03 -10.22 4.22
N VAL A 646 -25.30 -11.06 3.22
CA VAL A 646 -24.33 -11.51 2.20
C VAL A 646 -23.63 -10.34 1.50
N LEU A 647 -24.33 -9.22 1.28
CA LEU A 647 -23.78 -8.03 0.61
C LEU A 647 -22.87 -7.22 1.53
N GLU A 648 -23.30 -7.01 2.79
CA GLU A 648 -22.53 -6.25 3.77
C GLU A 648 -21.24 -6.95 4.15
N ILE A 649 -21.27 -8.28 4.38
CA ILE A 649 -20.05 -9.04 4.71
C ILE A 649 -19.01 -8.87 3.60
N GLU A 650 -19.45 -8.94 2.33
CA GLU A 650 -18.56 -8.79 1.20
C GLU A 650 -17.98 -7.38 1.07
N ASP A 651 -18.81 -6.36 1.22
CA ASP A 651 -18.39 -4.96 1.09
C ASP A 651 -17.47 -4.49 2.23
N LEU A 652 -17.64 -5.07 3.43
CA LEU A 652 -16.84 -4.73 4.60
C LEU A 652 -15.41 -5.28 4.52
N GLY A 653 -15.18 -6.48 3.97
CA GLY A 653 -13.85 -7.12 3.97
C GLY A 653 -13.27 -7.24 5.38
N GLU A 654 -12.05 -6.73 5.61
CA GLU A 654 -11.42 -6.64 6.96
C GLU A 654 -12.31 -5.93 8.01
N ARG A 655 -13.21 -5.04 7.58
CA ARG A 655 -14.12 -4.32 8.49
C ARG A 655 -15.23 -5.21 9.08
N ASN A 656 -15.31 -6.48 8.71
CA ASN A 656 -16.17 -7.43 9.43
C ASN A 656 -15.77 -7.59 10.90
N VAL A 657 -14.56 -7.14 11.30
CA VAL A 657 -14.14 -7.04 12.70
C VAL A 657 -15.04 -6.15 13.57
N TYR A 658 -15.88 -5.27 13.00
CA TYR A 658 -16.77 -4.40 13.77
C TYR A 658 -18.14 -5.04 14.09
N TRP A 659 -18.46 -6.20 13.52
CA TRP A 659 -19.68 -6.92 13.90
C TRP A 659 -19.61 -7.43 15.34
N SER A 660 -20.68 -7.30 16.10
CA SER A 660 -20.72 -7.88 17.45
C SER A 660 -20.71 -9.43 17.39
N PRO A 661 -20.27 -10.11 18.46
CA PRO A 661 -20.37 -11.58 18.55
C PRO A 661 -21.79 -12.11 18.34
N ALA A 662 -22.80 -11.41 18.86
CA ALA A 662 -24.21 -11.78 18.71
C ALA A 662 -24.68 -11.68 17.24
N GLN A 663 -24.25 -10.63 16.53
CA GLN A 663 -24.55 -10.47 15.11
C GLN A 663 -23.91 -11.57 14.27
N LEU A 664 -22.65 -11.92 14.54
CA LEU A 664 -21.96 -13.02 13.86
C LEU A 664 -22.60 -14.38 14.16
N ALA A 665 -23.02 -14.62 15.41
CA ALA A 665 -23.73 -15.83 15.80
C ALA A 665 -25.11 -15.95 15.13
N GLY A 666 -25.78 -14.81 14.89
CA GLY A 666 -27.08 -14.73 14.23
C GLY A 666 -27.06 -14.97 12.72
N ILE A 667 -25.89 -15.01 12.08
CA ILE A 667 -25.78 -15.29 10.64
C ILE A 667 -26.36 -16.68 10.33
N SER A 668 -27.16 -16.79 9.26
CA SER A 668 -27.73 -18.07 8.84
C SER A 668 -26.64 -19.06 8.36
N PRO A 669 -26.87 -20.39 8.47
CA PRO A 669 -25.97 -21.40 7.93
C PRO A 669 -25.58 -21.17 6.47
N GLN A 670 -26.54 -20.76 5.64
CA GLN A 670 -26.31 -20.52 4.21
C GLN A 670 -25.46 -19.28 3.98
N THR A 671 -25.78 -18.17 4.63
CA THR A 671 -24.96 -16.94 4.57
C THR A 671 -23.53 -17.19 5.03
N PHE A 672 -23.35 -18.01 6.08
CA PHE A 672 -22.02 -18.42 6.51
C PHE A 672 -21.30 -19.24 5.43
N ARG A 673 -21.91 -20.29 4.85
CA ARG A 673 -21.30 -21.05 3.74
C ARG A 673 -20.87 -20.16 2.58
N ASP A 674 -21.69 -19.17 2.24
CA ASP A 674 -21.45 -18.30 1.08
C ASP A 674 -20.38 -17.23 1.34
N ARG A 675 -20.10 -16.89 2.61
CA ARG A 675 -19.24 -15.74 2.97
C ARG A 675 -18.12 -16.03 3.96
N VAL A 676 -17.99 -17.28 4.41
CA VAL A 676 -16.92 -17.71 5.30
C VAL A 676 -15.53 -17.45 4.72
N SER A 677 -15.33 -17.56 3.40
CA SER A 677 -14.07 -17.18 2.77
C SER A 677 -13.70 -15.72 2.95
N THR A 678 -14.69 -14.82 2.98
CA THR A 678 -14.49 -13.38 3.22
C THR A 678 -14.24 -13.13 4.71
N LEU A 679 -15.05 -13.73 5.59
CA LEU A 679 -14.85 -13.65 7.04
C LEU A 679 -13.48 -14.21 7.46
N GLY A 680 -13.02 -15.28 6.79
CA GLY A 680 -11.73 -15.91 7.00
C GLY A 680 -10.52 -15.05 6.65
N THR A 681 -10.70 -13.97 5.89
CA THR A 681 -9.60 -13.03 5.60
C THR A 681 -9.33 -12.04 6.72
N VAL A 682 -10.22 -11.93 7.72
CA VAL A 682 -10.10 -10.92 8.78
C VAL A 682 -9.12 -11.36 9.87
N HIS A 683 -8.08 -10.56 10.09
CA HIS A 683 -6.94 -10.96 10.93
C HIS A 683 -7.15 -10.73 12.44
N ASN A 684 -7.99 -9.75 12.81
CA ASN A 684 -8.00 -9.16 14.15
C ASN A 684 -9.33 -9.35 14.90
N TYR A 685 -10.01 -10.49 14.71
CA TYR A 685 -11.18 -10.80 15.52
C TYR A 685 -10.85 -10.90 17.02
N SER A 686 -11.74 -10.39 17.86
CA SER A 686 -11.71 -10.64 19.30
C SER A 686 -12.03 -12.10 19.63
N ALA A 687 -11.58 -12.57 20.80
CA ALA A 687 -11.84 -13.93 21.27
C ALA A 687 -13.35 -14.30 21.26
N MET A 688 -14.24 -13.36 21.60
CA MET A 688 -15.69 -13.60 21.58
C MET A 688 -16.25 -13.70 20.15
N GLN A 689 -15.71 -12.94 19.20
CA GLN A 689 -16.11 -13.05 17.78
C GLN A 689 -15.63 -14.38 17.19
N LEU A 690 -14.38 -14.76 17.48
CA LEU A 690 -13.84 -16.06 17.08
C LEU A 690 -14.68 -17.21 17.66
N GLN A 691 -15.12 -17.12 18.91
CA GLN A 691 -16.01 -18.12 19.52
C GLN A 691 -17.38 -18.19 18.80
N ALA A 692 -17.98 -17.04 18.45
CA ALA A 692 -19.23 -17.02 17.69
C ALA A 692 -19.07 -17.71 16.31
N LEU A 693 -17.98 -17.42 15.61
CA LEU A 693 -17.67 -18.02 14.32
C LEU A 693 -17.29 -19.51 14.43
N ARG A 694 -16.65 -19.95 15.52
CA ARG A 694 -16.41 -21.36 15.83
C ARG A 694 -17.72 -22.13 15.95
N ASN A 695 -18.65 -21.61 16.76
CA ASN A 695 -19.94 -22.24 16.97
C ASN A 695 -20.71 -22.35 15.65
N LYS A 696 -20.68 -21.28 14.83
CA LYS A 696 -21.28 -21.31 13.49
C LYS A 696 -20.61 -22.32 12.57
N THR A 697 -19.28 -22.45 12.64
CA THR A 697 -18.53 -23.47 11.90
C THR A 697 -18.98 -24.88 12.29
N MET A 698 -19.13 -25.16 13.59
CA MET A 698 -19.60 -26.45 14.09
C MET A 698 -21.05 -26.76 13.71
N GLU A 699 -21.91 -25.75 13.71
CA GLU A 699 -23.29 -25.86 13.23
C GLU A 699 -23.37 -26.23 11.74
N VAL A 700 -22.48 -25.66 10.92
CA VAL A 700 -22.53 -25.78 9.45
C VAL A 700 -21.76 -26.99 8.91
N TRP A 701 -20.58 -27.27 9.46
CA TRP A 701 -19.66 -28.30 8.95
C TRP A 701 -19.28 -29.37 9.97
N GLY A 702 -19.76 -29.27 11.22
CA GLY A 702 -19.45 -30.24 12.26
C GLY A 702 -18.09 -29.99 12.93
N GLN A 703 -17.56 -31.04 13.56
CA GLN A 703 -16.35 -30.95 14.37
C GLN A 703 -15.09 -30.68 13.53
N PRO A 704 -14.06 -30.02 14.08
CA PRO A 704 -12.84 -29.68 13.34
C PRO A 704 -12.17 -30.88 12.62
N GLY A 705 -12.18 -32.06 13.25
CA GLY A 705 -11.57 -33.28 12.68
C GLY A 705 -12.22 -33.81 11.39
N VAL A 706 -13.46 -33.41 11.07
CA VAL A 706 -14.14 -33.83 9.82
C VAL A 706 -14.01 -32.81 8.69
N LEU A 707 -13.41 -31.64 8.95
CA LEU A 707 -13.25 -30.59 7.96
C LEU A 707 -12.27 -31.01 6.86
N SER A 708 -12.66 -30.79 5.60
CA SER A 708 -11.76 -30.94 4.45
C SER A 708 -10.70 -29.84 4.45
N GLU A 709 -9.59 -30.06 3.74
CA GLU A 709 -8.55 -29.04 3.63
C GLU A 709 -9.07 -27.77 2.94
N GLU A 710 -9.97 -27.91 1.97
CA GLU A 710 -10.64 -26.79 1.30
C GLU A 710 -11.52 -25.98 2.28
N GLN A 711 -12.21 -26.64 3.20
CA GLN A 711 -12.99 -25.96 4.24
C GLN A 711 -12.08 -25.23 5.22
N VAL A 712 -10.94 -25.81 5.60
CA VAL A 712 -9.92 -25.13 6.41
C VAL A 712 -9.38 -23.89 5.67
N GLN A 713 -9.14 -24.00 4.37
CA GLN A 713 -8.74 -22.86 3.55
C GLN A 713 -9.80 -21.75 3.51
N GLN A 714 -11.08 -22.12 3.38
CA GLN A 714 -12.19 -21.17 3.43
C GLN A 714 -12.34 -20.49 4.81
N LEU A 715 -12.06 -21.21 5.90
CA LEU A 715 -12.07 -20.61 7.25
C LEU A 715 -10.97 -19.57 7.45
N GLY A 716 -9.82 -19.71 6.80
CA GLY A 716 -8.71 -18.77 6.96
C GLY A 716 -8.39 -18.51 8.43
N CYS A 717 -8.34 -17.24 8.84
CA CYS A 717 -8.06 -16.85 10.22
C CYS A 717 -9.17 -17.24 11.22
N VAL A 718 -10.38 -17.62 10.80
CA VAL A 718 -11.40 -18.18 11.72
C VAL A 718 -10.91 -19.49 12.37
N THR A 719 -9.97 -20.20 11.75
CA THR A 719 -9.34 -21.40 12.33
C THR A 719 -8.63 -21.14 13.66
N GLN A 720 -8.22 -19.90 13.95
CA GLN A 720 -7.67 -19.49 15.26
C GLN A 720 -8.64 -19.74 16.42
N SER A 721 -9.93 -19.87 16.13
CA SER A 721 -10.95 -20.11 17.14
C SER A 721 -10.88 -21.52 17.75
N PHE A 722 -10.22 -22.46 17.08
CA PHE A 722 -10.09 -23.83 17.54
C PHE A 722 -9.04 -23.98 18.65
N LEU A 723 -9.29 -24.93 19.54
CA LEU A 723 -8.36 -25.33 20.58
C LEU A 723 -7.15 -26.05 19.96
N HIS A 724 -6.01 -26.01 20.64
CA HIS A 724 -4.79 -26.69 20.18
C HIS A 724 -4.98 -28.20 19.94
N THR A 725 -5.84 -28.88 20.71
CA THR A 725 -6.20 -30.29 20.47
C THR A 725 -6.98 -30.48 19.17
N GLU A 726 -7.97 -29.61 18.92
CA GLU A 726 -8.79 -29.62 17.70
C GLU A 726 -7.95 -29.27 16.45
N LEU A 727 -7.00 -28.34 16.58
CA LEU A 727 -6.06 -28.01 15.51
C LEU A 727 -5.22 -29.23 15.09
N GLN A 728 -4.92 -30.14 16.03
CA GLN A 728 -4.23 -31.41 15.71
C GLN A 728 -5.11 -32.43 14.99
N GLU A 729 -6.41 -32.16 14.84
CA GLU A 729 -7.35 -33.03 14.13
C GLU A 729 -7.63 -32.53 12.70
N LEU A 730 -7.33 -31.26 12.38
CA LEU A 730 -7.63 -30.63 11.08
C LEU A 730 -6.96 -31.27 9.88
N ASN A 731 -7.62 -31.39 8.74
CA ASN A 731 -6.99 -31.92 7.52
C ASN A 731 -6.06 -30.88 6.84
N ILE A 732 -4.83 -30.72 7.34
CA ILE A 732 -3.82 -29.82 6.78
C ILE A 732 -2.66 -30.66 6.24
N SER A 733 -2.45 -30.63 4.92
CA SER A 733 -1.41 -31.42 4.24
C SER A 733 -0.57 -30.60 3.26
N SER A 734 -1.08 -29.46 2.79
CA SER A 734 -0.41 -28.60 1.83
C SER A 734 0.33 -27.42 2.48
N LEU A 735 1.51 -27.11 1.95
CA LEU A 735 2.24 -25.89 2.27
C LEU A 735 1.48 -24.63 1.87
N ASP A 736 0.65 -24.69 0.82
CA ASP A 736 -0.19 -23.55 0.40
C ASP A 736 -1.21 -23.17 1.49
N THR A 737 -1.78 -24.17 2.18
CA THR A 737 -2.71 -23.95 3.29
C THR A 737 -2.00 -23.31 4.47
N LEU A 738 -0.79 -23.80 4.79
CA LEU A 738 0.02 -23.25 5.87
C LEU A 738 0.47 -21.81 5.57
N GLU A 739 0.91 -21.50 4.34
CA GLU A 739 1.33 -20.15 3.96
C GLU A 739 0.17 -19.17 4.18
N MET A 740 -1.03 -19.55 3.71
CA MET A 740 -2.24 -18.73 3.86
C MET A 740 -2.60 -18.51 5.34
N LEU A 741 -2.56 -19.56 6.17
CA LEU A 741 -2.84 -19.44 7.60
C LEU A 741 -1.75 -18.70 8.37
N SER A 742 -0.52 -18.67 7.85
CA SER A 742 0.63 -18.06 8.50
C SER A 742 0.58 -16.52 8.55
N SER A 743 -0.40 -15.87 7.91
CA SER A 743 -0.62 -14.42 8.08
C SER A 743 -1.46 -14.06 9.31
N CYS A 744 -2.19 -15.03 9.87
CA CYS A 744 -3.08 -14.81 11.01
C CYS A 744 -2.32 -14.67 12.34
N VAL A 745 -2.97 -14.20 13.39
CA VAL A 745 -2.39 -14.09 14.75
C VAL A 745 -2.52 -15.41 15.53
N TRP A 746 -1.41 -16.12 15.77
CA TRP A 746 -1.45 -17.42 16.46
C TRP A 746 -0.77 -17.40 17.83
N GLU A 747 -1.39 -18.03 18.81
CA GLU A 747 -0.76 -18.35 20.09
C GLU A 747 0.32 -19.43 19.93
N GLN A 748 1.32 -19.43 20.81
CA GLN A 748 2.44 -20.37 20.73
C GLN A 748 2.00 -21.84 20.80
N ARG A 749 0.99 -22.17 21.63
CA ARG A 749 0.44 -23.53 21.71
C ARG A 749 -0.25 -23.96 20.41
N GLN A 750 -0.93 -23.02 19.75
CA GLN A 750 -1.59 -23.28 18.47
C GLN A 750 -0.54 -23.48 17.35
N ARG A 751 0.53 -22.67 17.32
CA ARG A 751 1.63 -22.86 16.36
C ARG A 751 2.24 -24.26 16.47
N THR A 752 2.47 -24.71 17.70
CA THR A 752 2.98 -26.06 18.00
C THR A 752 2.00 -27.13 17.51
N ALA A 753 0.71 -26.97 17.78
CA ALA A 753 -0.32 -27.91 17.34
C ALA A 753 -0.41 -28.04 15.81
N VAL A 754 -0.39 -26.91 15.09
CA VAL A 754 -0.42 -26.90 13.62
C VAL A 754 0.83 -27.55 13.03
N TRP A 755 2.01 -27.27 13.59
CA TRP A 755 3.26 -27.93 13.20
C TRP A 755 3.20 -29.44 13.38
N LEU A 756 2.83 -29.92 14.57
CA LEU A 756 2.71 -31.35 14.87
C LEU A 756 1.69 -32.03 13.95
N ARG A 757 0.58 -31.35 13.65
CA ARG A 757 -0.40 -31.87 12.70
C ARG A 757 0.19 -32.06 11.32
N PHE A 758 0.82 -31.02 10.77
CA PHE A 758 1.42 -31.09 9.45
C PHE A 758 2.49 -32.19 9.37
N MET A 759 3.37 -32.29 10.37
CA MET A 759 4.37 -33.35 10.46
C MET A 759 3.73 -34.74 10.44
N ASN A 760 2.74 -34.98 11.31
CA ASN A 760 2.10 -36.29 11.44
C ASN A 760 1.34 -36.70 10.17
N ARG A 761 0.78 -35.74 9.44
CA ARG A 761 0.04 -36.00 8.19
C ARG A 761 0.94 -36.24 6.99
N THR A 762 2.05 -35.51 6.88
CA THR A 762 2.90 -35.53 5.68
C THR A 762 4.15 -36.40 5.85
N GLY A 763 4.52 -36.75 7.08
CA GLY A 763 5.82 -37.37 7.38
C GLY A 763 7.01 -36.41 7.20
N CYS A 764 6.75 -35.11 7.06
CA CYS A 764 7.79 -34.09 6.92
C CYS A 764 8.45 -33.82 8.27
N THR A 765 9.68 -34.31 8.44
CA THR A 765 10.50 -34.11 9.65
C THR A 765 11.33 -32.82 9.57
N PRO A 766 11.75 -32.21 10.68
CA PRO A 766 12.61 -31.03 10.68
C PRO A 766 13.83 -31.13 9.76
N ALA A 767 14.52 -32.28 9.74
CA ALA A 767 15.70 -32.52 8.90
C ALA A 767 15.42 -32.48 7.38
N LYS A 768 14.16 -32.69 6.98
CA LYS A 768 13.72 -32.69 5.57
C LYS A 768 13.22 -31.33 5.10
N LEU A 769 13.10 -30.34 5.99
CA LEU A 769 12.66 -29.01 5.61
C LEU A 769 13.63 -28.39 4.60
N GLY A 770 13.09 -27.99 3.45
CA GLY A 770 13.75 -27.20 2.42
C GLY A 770 13.26 -25.75 2.43
N THR A 771 13.68 -24.98 1.43
CA THR A 771 13.32 -23.57 1.30
C THR A 771 11.80 -23.39 1.12
N MET A 772 11.15 -24.24 0.34
CA MET A 772 9.69 -24.20 0.17
C MET A 772 8.97 -24.48 1.48
N GLU A 773 9.41 -25.48 2.24
CA GLU A 773 8.79 -25.79 3.53
C GLU A 773 8.98 -24.65 4.54
N ILE A 774 10.16 -24.03 4.62
CA ILE A 774 10.40 -22.87 5.49
C ILE A 774 9.48 -21.70 5.13
N VAL A 775 9.34 -21.40 3.83
CA VAL A 775 8.47 -20.31 3.34
C VAL A 775 6.99 -20.64 3.60
N GLY A 776 6.56 -21.86 3.32
CA GLY A 776 5.18 -22.30 3.50
C GLY A 776 4.76 -22.42 4.96
N LEU A 777 5.65 -22.87 5.85
CA LEU A 777 5.38 -22.92 7.30
C LEU A 777 5.27 -21.50 7.89
N GLY A 778 6.09 -20.55 7.42
CA GLY A 778 6.10 -19.20 7.96
C GLY A 778 6.23 -19.20 9.49
N GLN A 779 5.30 -18.54 10.19
CA GLN A 779 5.31 -18.50 11.66
C GLN A 779 5.07 -19.84 12.37
N PHE A 780 4.55 -20.86 11.68
CA PHE A 780 4.42 -22.21 12.26
C PHE A 780 5.79 -22.86 12.50
N LEU A 781 6.85 -22.36 11.86
CA LEU A 781 8.22 -22.73 12.21
C LEU A 781 8.56 -22.39 13.67
N CYS A 782 7.90 -21.39 14.25
CA CYS A 782 8.07 -21.07 15.67
C CYS A 782 7.44 -22.13 16.60
N GLY A 783 6.65 -23.07 16.08
CA GLY A 783 6.07 -24.17 16.86
C GLY A 783 7.02 -25.35 17.07
N LEU A 784 8.20 -25.35 16.45
CA LEU A 784 9.22 -26.38 16.66
C LEU A 784 9.84 -26.24 18.05
N SER A 785 10.11 -27.38 18.69
CA SER A 785 10.91 -27.46 19.90
C SER A 785 12.39 -27.19 19.61
N ALA A 786 13.16 -26.87 20.66
CA ALA A 786 14.61 -26.65 20.53
C ALA A 786 15.35 -27.85 19.89
N LYS A 787 14.93 -29.09 20.19
CA LYS A 787 15.50 -30.31 19.60
C LYS A 787 15.19 -30.43 18.11
N GLU A 788 13.99 -30.03 17.69
CA GLU A 788 13.60 -30.03 16.27
C GLU A 788 14.30 -28.92 15.49
N ILE A 789 14.45 -27.73 16.09
CA ILE A 789 15.21 -26.62 15.50
C ILE A 789 16.68 -27.02 15.29
N GLY A 790 17.28 -27.73 16.25
CA GLY A 790 18.64 -28.25 16.12
C GLY A 790 18.85 -29.30 15.02
N GLN A 791 17.79 -29.73 14.32
CA GLN A 791 17.87 -30.65 13.18
C GLN A 791 17.77 -29.93 11.82
N LEU A 792 17.57 -28.61 11.82
CA LEU A 792 17.56 -27.83 10.58
C LEU A 792 18.94 -27.89 9.92
N ARG A 793 18.96 -28.05 8.59
CA ARG A 793 20.23 -28.15 7.87
C ARG A 793 20.83 -26.75 7.65
N PRO A 794 22.12 -26.53 7.96
CA PRO A 794 22.78 -25.23 7.76
C PRO A 794 22.64 -24.68 6.33
N GLU A 795 22.69 -25.55 5.31
CA GLU A 795 22.52 -25.17 3.90
C GLU A 795 21.11 -24.62 3.63
N THR A 796 20.08 -25.27 4.17
CA THR A 796 18.70 -24.79 4.05
C THR A 796 18.53 -23.45 4.76
N CYS A 797 19.09 -23.29 5.96
CA CYS A 797 19.05 -22.02 6.69
C CYS A 797 19.75 -20.88 5.92
N ARG A 798 20.85 -21.18 5.22
CA ARG A 798 21.56 -20.22 4.37
C ARG A 798 20.73 -19.80 3.16
N GLU A 799 20.16 -20.77 2.44
CA GLU A 799 19.33 -20.54 1.25
C GLU A 799 18.04 -19.76 1.61
N ALA A 800 17.41 -20.12 2.74
CA ALA A 800 16.16 -19.53 3.21
C ALA A 800 16.34 -18.37 4.21
N LEU A 801 17.54 -17.79 4.34
CA LEU A 801 17.85 -16.77 5.35
C LEU A 801 16.84 -15.62 5.37
N GLY A 802 16.48 -15.10 4.20
CA GLY A 802 15.49 -14.02 4.08
C GLY A 802 14.07 -14.42 4.49
N ALA A 803 13.70 -15.70 4.37
CA ALA A 803 12.42 -16.19 4.86
C ALA A 803 12.45 -16.31 6.40
N LEU A 804 13.51 -16.89 6.96
CA LEU A 804 13.73 -16.99 8.40
C LEU A 804 13.73 -15.61 9.08
N GLY A 805 14.40 -14.63 8.47
CA GLY A 805 14.49 -13.28 9.00
C GLY A 805 13.16 -12.49 9.01
N ARG A 806 12.12 -12.95 8.33
CA ARG A 806 10.78 -12.32 8.37
C ARG A 806 9.87 -12.91 9.44
N ILE A 807 10.25 -14.04 10.03
CA ILE A 807 9.42 -14.75 11.01
C ILE A 807 9.48 -14.02 12.36
N HIS A 808 8.33 -13.95 13.04
CA HIS A 808 8.20 -13.37 14.38
C HIS A 808 7.95 -14.48 15.41
N CYS A 809 9.04 -15.00 15.99
CA CYS A 809 8.96 -16.01 17.05
C CYS A 809 9.06 -15.38 18.44
N PRO A 810 8.50 -16.05 19.48
CA PRO A 810 8.90 -15.79 20.86
C PRO A 810 10.42 -15.82 21.03
N LEU A 811 10.94 -15.02 21.96
CA LEU A 811 12.38 -14.79 22.09
C LEU A 811 13.18 -16.07 22.33
N ASP A 812 12.67 -16.98 23.14
CA ASP A 812 13.29 -18.29 23.43
C ASP A 812 13.45 -19.14 22.17
N VAL A 813 12.43 -19.18 21.31
CA VAL A 813 12.47 -19.88 20.02
C VAL A 813 13.38 -19.16 19.02
N ALA A 814 13.32 -17.82 18.98
CA ALA A 814 14.18 -17.01 18.14
C ALA A 814 15.67 -17.20 18.48
N MET A 815 16.01 -17.37 19.76
CA MET A 815 17.36 -17.70 20.21
C MET A 815 17.84 -19.06 19.69
N GLN A 816 16.97 -20.07 19.58
CA GLN A 816 17.31 -21.37 18.99
C GLN A 816 17.52 -21.26 17.48
N LEU A 817 16.62 -20.56 16.78
CA LEU A 817 16.78 -20.29 15.34
C LEU A 817 18.05 -19.50 15.05
N LYS A 818 18.41 -18.55 15.91
CA LYS A 818 19.67 -17.81 15.83
C LYS A 818 20.86 -18.75 15.81
N VAL A 819 20.92 -19.77 16.66
CA VAL A 819 22.03 -20.74 16.67
C VAL A 819 22.20 -21.39 15.29
N GLN A 820 21.10 -21.83 14.67
CA GLN A 820 21.12 -22.42 13.33
C GLN A 820 21.57 -21.43 12.25
N VAL A 821 21.17 -20.17 12.37
CA VAL A 821 21.64 -19.10 11.46
C VAL A 821 23.13 -18.84 11.64
N LEU A 822 23.65 -18.78 12.87
CA LEU A 822 25.08 -18.60 13.12
C LEU A 822 25.90 -19.77 12.55
N GLU A 823 25.40 -20.99 12.66
CA GLU A 823 26.02 -22.17 12.04
C GLU A 823 26.00 -22.08 10.50
N ALA A 824 24.91 -21.58 9.92
CA ALA A 824 24.74 -21.46 8.48
C ALA A 824 25.60 -20.35 7.84
N ILE A 825 25.72 -19.17 8.46
CA ILE A 825 26.36 -17.99 7.85
C ILE A 825 27.55 -17.41 8.63
N GLY A 826 27.94 -18.04 9.74
CA GLY A 826 29.09 -17.66 10.55
C GLY A 826 28.79 -16.57 11.59
N ALA A 827 29.85 -16.14 12.29
CA ALA A 827 29.76 -15.19 13.39
C ALA A 827 29.34 -13.77 12.92
N PRO A 828 28.56 -13.01 13.73
CA PRO A 828 28.06 -11.69 13.34
C PRO A 828 29.13 -10.66 12.97
N ALA A 829 30.33 -10.77 13.56
CA ALA A 829 31.48 -9.93 13.21
C ALA A 829 31.84 -9.92 11.71
N ASN A 830 31.52 -11.00 10.99
CA ASN A 830 31.83 -11.17 9.58
C ASN A 830 30.61 -10.99 8.67
N TRP A 831 29.45 -10.59 9.22
CA TRP A 831 28.24 -10.44 8.42
C TRP A 831 28.33 -9.24 7.50
N SER A 832 28.02 -9.47 6.23
CA SER A 832 27.84 -8.42 5.23
C SER A 832 26.54 -7.64 5.43
N ALA A 833 26.44 -6.46 4.83
CA ALA A 833 25.20 -5.67 4.77
C ALA A 833 23.99 -6.48 4.24
N ALA A 834 24.21 -7.36 3.25
CA ALA A 834 23.18 -8.23 2.70
C ALA A 834 22.69 -9.29 3.71
N GLN A 835 23.63 -9.88 4.46
CA GLN A 835 23.31 -10.87 5.50
C GLN A 835 22.61 -10.22 6.70
N VAL A 836 23.06 -9.06 7.16
CA VAL A 836 22.37 -8.28 8.21
C VAL A 836 20.94 -7.96 7.77
N ASN A 837 20.76 -7.46 6.55
CA ASN A 837 19.41 -7.15 6.06
C ASN A 837 18.53 -8.40 5.91
N SER A 838 19.09 -9.54 5.49
CA SER A 838 18.35 -10.79 5.31
C SER A 838 18.03 -11.51 6.61
N ALA A 839 18.94 -11.44 7.60
CA ALA A 839 18.74 -12.04 8.92
C ALA A 839 17.54 -11.43 9.66
N GLY A 840 17.20 -10.17 9.38
CA GLY A 840 15.98 -9.51 9.84
C GLY A 840 15.74 -9.72 11.33
N ASN A 841 14.57 -10.23 11.70
CA ASN A 841 14.14 -10.45 13.07
C ASN A 841 15.04 -11.39 13.89
N ILE A 842 15.83 -12.27 13.26
CA ILE A 842 16.79 -13.12 13.98
C ILE A 842 17.87 -12.27 14.67
N LEU A 843 18.20 -11.08 14.15
CA LEU A 843 19.12 -10.13 14.79
C LEU A 843 18.67 -9.74 16.21
N ALA A 844 17.36 -9.67 16.45
CA ALA A 844 16.83 -9.31 17.77
C ALA A 844 17.11 -10.37 18.85
N ALA A 845 17.46 -11.60 18.44
CA ALA A 845 17.83 -12.69 19.34
C ALA A 845 19.33 -12.79 19.61
N LEU A 846 20.17 -11.93 18.99
CA LEU A 846 21.61 -11.87 19.30
C LEU A 846 21.82 -11.51 20.77
N ASN A 847 22.82 -12.13 21.40
CA ASN A 847 23.27 -11.71 22.73
C ASN A 847 24.10 -10.41 22.66
N ALA A 848 24.46 -9.84 23.81
CA ALA A 848 25.19 -8.57 23.87
C ALA A 848 26.52 -8.62 23.09
N SER A 849 27.33 -9.67 23.28
CA SER A 849 28.63 -9.81 22.60
C SER A 849 28.49 -9.97 21.08
N GLU A 850 27.49 -10.75 20.64
CA GLU A 850 27.16 -10.96 19.24
C GLU A 850 26.70 -9.66 18.58
N LEU A 851 25.79 -8.92 19.22
CA LEU A 851 25.26 -7.65 18.73
C LEU A 851 26.36 -6.57 18.66
N GLN A 852 27.18 -6.47 19.70
CA GLN A 852 28.32 -5.54 19.75
C GLN A 852 29.41 -5.89 18.73
N SER A 853 29.51 -7.15 18.29
CA SER A 853 30.51 -7.56 17.30
C SER A 853 30.18 -7.11 15.87
N LEU A 854 28.94 -6.69 15.60
CA LEU A 854 28.55 -6.17 14.29
C LEU A 854 29.37 -4.92 13.93
N SER A 855 29.93 -4.92 12.72
CA SER A 855 30.63 -3.76 12.19
C SER A 855 29.68 -2.54 12.12
N PRO A 856 30.13 -1.33 12.53
CA PRO A 856 29.36 -0.11 12.34
C PRO A 856 28.90 0.11 10.89
N SER A 857 29.65 -0.38 9.89
CA SER A 857 29.31 -0.20 8.47
C SER A 857 28.05 -0.95 8.02
N VAL A 858 27.61 -1.97 8.76
CA VAL A 858 26.43 -2.80 8.41
C VAL A 858 25.19 -2.46 9.23
N LEU A 859 25.32 -1.68 10.31
CA LEU A 859 24.19 -1.27 11.16
C LEU A 859 23.06 -0.52 10.42
N PRO A 860 23.32 0.32 9.39
CA PRO A 860 22.26 0.93 8.58
C PRO A 860 21.44 -0.06 7.73
N PHE A 861 21.86 -1.33 7.66
CA PHE A 861 21.17 -2.38 6.92
C PHE A 861 20.31 -3.27 7.80
N ILE A 862 20.34 -3.08 9.13
CA ILE A 862 19.31 -3.65 10.02
C ILE A 862 17.96 -3.12 9.54
N GLN A 863 16.98 -4.00 9.40
CA GLN A 863 15.64 -3.59 8.98
C GLN A 863 15.01 -2.72 10.08
N PRO A 864 14.36 -1.59 9.72
CA PRO A 864 13.68 -0.76 10.70
C PRO A 864 12.71 -1.57 11.58
N SER A 865 11.91 -2.47 11.01
CA SER A 865 10.98 -3.34 11.75
C SER A 865 11.64 -4.24 12.81
N THR A 866 12.94 -4.52 12.69
CA THR A 866 13.71 -5.34 13.65
C THR A 866 14.16 -4.53 14.86
N ILE A 867 14.46 -3.23 14.72
CA ILE A 867 14.93 -2.38 15.82
C ILE A 867 14.03 -2.47 17.07
N PRO A 868 12.70 -2.32 16.99
CA PRO A 868 11.85 -2.37 18.19
C PRO A 868 11.74 -3.77 18.81
N LEU A 869 12.16 -4.83 18.12
CA LEU A 869 12.20 -6.19 18.66
C LEU A 869 13.45 -6.44 19.52
N ILE A 870 14.50 -5.62 19.38
CA ILE A 870 15.72 -5.73 20.20
C ILE A 870 15.39 -5.34 21.64
N LEU A 871 15.73 -6.18 22.60
CA LEU A 871 15.46 -5.87 24.02
C LEU A 871 16.13 -4.55 24.44
N PRO A 872 15.46 -3.69 25.23
CA PRO A 872 16.02 -2.43 25.72
C PRO A 872 17.42 -2.55 26.33
N ALA A 873 17.62 -3.56 27.18
CA ALA A 873 18.90 -3.80 27.83
C ALA A 873 20.01 -4.17 26.82
N LEU A 874 19.68 -4.93 25.76
CA LEU A 874 20.65 -5.32 24.72
C LEU A 874 21.01 -4.13 23.84
N LEU A 875 20.04 -3.33 23.40
CA LEU A 875 20.33 -2.16 22.56
C LEU A 875 21.19 -1.14 23.31
N ALA A 876 20.97 -0.97 24.62
CA ALA A 876 21.79 -0.12 25.47
C ALA A 876 23.22 -0.64 25.70
N THR A 877 23.57 -1.85 25.26
CA THR A 877 24.96 -2.32 25.27
C THR A 877 25.79 -1.76 24.12
N LEU A 878 25.16 -1.22 23.07
CA LEU A 878 25.88 -0.65 21.94
C LEU A 878 26.66 0.60 22.35
N SER A 879 27.88 0.72 21.83
CA SER A 879 28.70 1.93 22.04
C SER A 879 28.03 3.18 21.44
N PRO A 880 28.35 4.39 21.93
CA PRO A 880 27.96 5.66 21.31
C PRO A 880 28.21 5.68 19.79
N SER A 881 29.36 5.16 19.34
CA SER A 881 29.70 5.03 17.93
C SER A 881 28.79 4.09 17.15
N GLN A 882 28.39 2.94 17.73
CA GLN A 882 27.49 2.00 17.07
C GLN A 882 26.06 2.53 17.01
N LEU A 883 25.57 3.15 18.09
CA LEU A 883 24.26 3.80 18.08
C LEU A 883 24.18 4.91 17.03
N LYS A 884 25.25 5.68 16.87
CA LYS A 884 25.35 6.67 15.81
C LYS A 884 25.37 6.03 14.41
N ALA A 885 26.05 4.89 14.28
CA ALA A 885 26.14 4.15 13.02
C ALA A 885 24.85 3.41 12.63
N LEU A 886 23.82 3.33 13.49
CA LEU A 886 22.49 2.87 13.08
C LEU A 886 21.91 3.74 11.94
N GLY A 887 22.31 5.01 11.87
CA GLY A 887 21.82 5.95 10.88
C GLY A 887 20.42 6.48 11.18
N PRO A 888 19.98 7.53 10.47
CA PRO A 888 18.71 8.22 10.72
C PRO A 888 17.48 7.34 10.54
N ASP A 889 17.53 6.35 9.63
CA ASP A 889 16.41 5.44 9.36
C ASP A 889 16.10 4.56 10.58
N ASN A 890 17.12 3.90 11.13
CA ASN A 890 16.96 3.02 12.29
C ASN A 890 16.84 3.77 13.62
N ALA A 891 17.48 4.93 13.75
CA ALA A 891 17.37 5.75 14.96
C ALA A 891 15.95 6.32 15.17
N ALA A 892 15.24 6.65 14.08
CA ALA A 892 13.86 7.15 14.12
C ALA A 892 12.85 6.14 14.71
N VAL A 893 13.24 4.88 14.73
CA VAL A 893 12.44 3.71 15.14
C VAL A 893 12.64 3.36 16.62
N VAL A 894 13.75 3.81 17.21
CA VAL A 894 14.13 3.43 18.58
C VAL A 894 13.07 3.89 19.56
N THR A 895 12.56 2.94 20.33
CA THR A 895 11.41 3.16 21.22
C THR A 895 11.82 3.95 22.46
N GLU A 896 10.87 4.63 23.11
CA GLU A 896 11.16 5.31 24.38
C GLU A 896 11.61 4.30 25.45
N ALA A 897 11.02 3.11 25.50
CA ALA A 897 11.44 2.04 26.40
C ALA A 897 12.89 1.60 26.15
N GLN A 898 13.34 1.58 24.89
CA GLN A 898 14.73 1.30 24.54
C GLN A 898 15.70 2.41 24.92
N LYS A 899 15.25 3.68 24.95
CA LYS A 899 16.08 4.83 25.35
C LYS A 899 16.27 4.94 26.86
N GLN A 900 15.31 4.47 27.67
CA GLN A 900 15.37 4.55 29.13
C GLN A 900 16.67 4.01 29.75
N PRO A 901 17.16 2.80 29.39
CA PRO A 901 18.39 2.26 29.97
C PRO A 901 19.68 2.90 29.41
N MET A 902 19.59 3.81 28.44
CA MET A 902 20.77 4.41 27.79
C MET A 902 21.36 5.57 28.61
N THR A 903 22.69 5.66 28.59
CA THR A 903 23.42 6.82 29.11
C THR A 903 23.08 8.11 28.35
N SER A 904 23.41 9.26 28.94
CA SER A 904 23.24 10.56 28.27
C SER A 904 24.02 10.64 26.95
N GLU A 905 25.23 10.09 26.91
CA GLU A 905 26.08 10.07 25.71
C GLU A 905 25.50 9.18 24.60
N GLN A 906 24.94 8.02 24.97
CA GLN A 906 24.25 7.14 24.03
C GLN A 906 22.99 7.79 23.45
N ARG A 907 22.20 8.46 24.30
CA ARG A 907 21.01 9.22 23.86
C ARG A 907 21.38 10.39 22.95
N ALA A 908 22.46 11.10 23.28
CA ALA A 908 22.99 12.15 22.42
C ALA A 908 23.44 11.58 21.07
N SER A 909 24.14 10.45 21.05
CA SER A 909 24.59 9.78 19.83
C SER A 909 23.45 9.34 18.91
N LEU A 910 22.32 8.91 19.47
CA LEU A 910 21.09 8.63 18.71
C LEU A 910 20.43 9.90 18.17
N GLY A 911 20.48 11.03 18.89
CA GLY A 911 20.01 12.32 18.39
C GLY A 911 20.93 12.88 17.28
N ASP A 912 22.22 12.58 17.38
CA ASP A 912 23.29 12.99 16.47
C ASP A 912 23.41 12.09 15.23
N THR A 913 22.53 11.09 15.04
CA THR A 913 22.48 10.31 13.80
C THR A 913 22.15 11.18 12.59
N GLY A 914 21.61 12.40 12.79
CA GLY A 914 21.47 13.46 11.79
C GLY A 914 22.45 14.64 11.95
N ALA A 915 23.35 14.62 12.94
CA ALA A 915 24.31 15.68 13.24
C ALA A 915 25.70 15.09 13.58
N VAL A 916 26.60 15.01 12.61
CA VAL A 916 27.92 14.40 12.83
C VAL A 916 28.87 15.29 13.64
N SER A 917 29.33 14.80 14.81
CA SER A 917 30.67 15.06 15.40
C SER A 917 31.59 13.83 15.25
N SER A 918 32.90 14.04 15.08
CA SER A 918 33.82 13.32 14.19
C SER A 918 34.54 12.02 14.65
N THR A 919 34.08 11.24 15.60
CA THR A 919 34.95 10.23 16.26
C THR A 919 35.21 8.90 15.52
N GLY A 920 34.90 8.76 14.23
CA GLY A 920 35.02 7.46 13.50
C GLY A 920 36.16 7.33 12.48
N LEU A 921 37.04 8.32 12.32
CA LEU A 921 37.91 8.42 11.14
C LEU A 921 39.39 8.03 11.31
N VAL A 922 39.81 7.38 12.42
CA VAL A 922 41.21 6.91 12.52
C VAL A 922 41.27 5.49 13.10
N GLY A 923 41.62 4.53 12.24
CA GLY A 923 42.12 3.23 12.66
C GLY A 923 43.64 3.28 12.81
N THR A 924 44.13 3.09 14.04
CA THR A 924 45.33 2.32 14.44
C THR A 924 45.58 2.51 15.95
N PRO A 925 45.97 1.48 16.70
CA PRO A 925 46.15 1.59 18.15
C PRO A 925 47.55 2.12 18.46
N ALA A 926 47.64 3.28 19.12
CA ALA A 926 48.89 3.75 19.71
C ALA A 926 48.88 3.45 21.22
N VAL A 927 49.96 2.80 21.64
CA VAL A 927 50.29 2.28 22.96
C VAL A 927 50.25 3.37 24.04
N SER A 928 49.73 2.98 25.20
CA SER A 928 49.65 3.73 26.46
C SER A 928 50.99 4.24 27.00
N LEU A 929 50.99 5.39 27.70
CA LEU A 929 51.77 5.65 28.91
C LEU A 929 51.05 6.70 29.80
N PRO A 930 51.13 6.61 31.15
CA PRO A 930 50.29 7.36 32.07
C PRO A 930 50.99 8.64 32.57
N GLN A 931 50.23 9.70 32.83
CA GLN A 931 50.69 10.76 33.74
C GLN A 931 49.65 11.10 34.80
N ARG A 932 50.14 10.99 36.04
CA ARG A 932 49.54 11.35 37.32
C ARG A 932 49.49 12.87 37.50
N GLY A 933 48.55 13.29 38.36
CA GLY A 933 48.53 14.56 39.08
C GLY A 933 47.21 15.28 38.83
N GLY A 934 46.33 15.57 39.79
CA GLY A 934 46.47 15.60 41.24
C GLY A 934 45.62 16.76 41.77
N ALA A 935 44.30 16.54 41.91
CA ALA A 935 43.39 17.04 42.96
C ALA A 935 43.30 18.59 43.24
N PRO A 936 42.45 19.08 44.18
CA PRO A 936 41.26 19.87 43.83
C PRO A 936 41.08 21.17 44.65
N GLY A 937 40.05 21.97 44.35
CA GLY A 937 39.57 23.07 45.23
C GLY A 937 38.10 23.40 44.92
N LEU A 938 37.15 22.97 45.76
CA LEU A 938 36.40 23.77 46.75
C LEU A 938 35.63 24.96 46.11
N ASN A 939 34.30 25.12 46.22
CA ASN A 939 33.45 25.11 47.41
C ASN A 939 31.94 25.18 46.99
N SER A 940 31.06 24.37 47.60
CA SER A 940 30.02 24.73 48.61
C SER A 940 28.91 25.67 48.09
N THR A 941 27.59 25.45 48.19
CA THR A 941 26.79 25.04 49.37
C THR A 941 25.33 24.71 48.97
N THR A 942 24.81 23.63 49.56
CA THR A 942 23.45 23.39 50.14
C THR A 942 22.15 23.87 49.46
N SER A 943 21.22 22.92 49.25
CA SER A 943 19.93 22.87 49.98
C SER A 943 19.27 21.48 49.91
N VAL A 944 18.81 21.05 51.09
CA VAL A 944 18.13 19.80 51.49
C VAL A 944 16.67 19.83 50.99
N ILE A 945 15.97 18.76 50.57
CA ILE A 945 15.09 17.80 51.29
C ILE A 945 14.35 17.11 50.12
N VAL A 946 14.32 15.79 49.91
CA VAL A 946 13.32 14.82 50.43
C VAL A 946 13.83 13.42 50.04
N LEU A 947 14.24 12.67 51.05
CA LEU A 947 14.61 11.25 50.96
C LEU A 947 13.74 10.52 51.98
N GLN A 948 12.57 10.01 51.56
CA GLN A 948 11.70 9.26 52.49
C GLN A 948 10.69 8.30 51.85
N LEU A 949 10.98 7.69 50.69
CA LEU A 949 10.11 6.63 50.12
C LEU A 949 10.82 5.36 49.64
N PHE A 950 12.13 5.21 49.90
CA PHE A 950 12.91 4.06 49.39
C PHE A 950 13.18 2.93 50.41
N LEU A 951 12.57 2.99 51.61
CA LEU A 951 12.83 2.04 52.70
C LEU A 951 11.66 1.10 53.05
N LEU A 952 10.64 0.98 52.18
CA LEU A 952 9.50 0.08 52.41
C LEU A 952 9.28 -1.02 51.36
N PHE A 953 10.16 -1.18 50.36
CA PHE A 953 9.94 -2.19 49.30
C PHE A 953 10.96 -3.34 49.25
N VAL A 954 11.95 -3.38 50.16
CA VAL A 954 13.02 -4.41 50.14
C VAL A 954 12.87 -5.47 51.26
N LEU A 955 11.78 -5.45 52.04
CA LEU A 955 11.57 -6.43 53.12
C LEU A 955 10.21 -7.16 53.05
N LYS A 956 9.81 -7.61 51.85
CA LYS A 956 8.71 -8.56 51.73
C LYS A 956 8.80 -9.36 50.43
N TYR A 957 9.63 -10.40 50.40
CA TYR A 957 9.37 -11.66 49.67
C TYR A 957 10.48 -12.67 50.01
N SER A 958 10.30 -13.35 51.13
CA SER A 958 11.04 -14.56 51.53
C SER A 958 10.14 -15.34 52.48
N SER A 959 9.93 -16.64 52.17
CA SER A 959 9.08 -17.65 52.83
C SER A 959 7.56 -17.51 52.60
N GLY A 960 6.76 -18.54 52.29
CA GLY A 960 6.96 -19.99 52.22
C GLY A 960 5.71 -20.71 52.78
N ASN A 961 5.19 -21.70 52.04
CA ASN A 961 4.25 -22.78 52.45
C ASN A 961 2.83 -22.42 52.93
N TYR A 962 1.81 -22.61 52.08
CA TYR A 962 0.92 -23.78 51.99
C TYR A 962 -0.05 -23.62 50.81
#